data_AF-A0A0B2V4G4-F1
#
_entry.id   AF-A0A0B2V4G4-F1
#
_cell.length_a   1.000
_cell.length_b   1.000
_cell.length_c   1.000
_cell.angle_alpha   90.00
_cell.angle_beta   90.00
_cell.angle_gamma   90.00
#
_symmetry.space_group_name_H-M   'P 1'
#
loop_
_entity.id
_entity.type
_entity.pdbx_description
1 polymer ?
#
loop_
_entity_poly.entity_id
_entity_poly.type
_entity_poly.pdbx_seq_one_letter_code
_entity_poly.pdbx_strand_id
1 'polypeptide(L)'
;MPTSLNVTIYVAHHLARILLSVVGIVLIVATIKKELSRRIYHRNAKMLLVLHYVCVICSAVGVLITSSVSLWPYMFLTVTATATVKEQSGSHSYPVTRSPLNYIFVFGNNAAIIAFISLAVERSWSTINAKRYENSKSVIGITLSICSVTIGILSILLLIFSPPQYFLVVAAVILYTLAIVEVINIFIFITLYLYNVRWKRHRATSFATLSHKYQVEENVASVTNLLPIALVHTLCNLVTCIATAFLIMTRNTQLLPKTYADFIPLYYILLPILVRRKHSAGFTKRTFDGILIQTFNSIPNQFQYELINIESVLTTESVLDVYILSAVRTPIASFRSTLAPLSAVDLGIVVVKEVIDRSKLPASVVEETVVGNVLSAGLGQNIARQISIASGIPKTSQCVTVNKVCSSSMKAIIMGAQAIQVGYRNVVVAAGAESMSNAPFYLPRGEIPYGGIQLMDGVQHDGLTDAIENKAMGLCAEKTVKEYEFTREQLDAYAIESYRRAERSWQGKLFEKEVVSVSVPQRRGPAVVLSEDEEFNRLIVSKVPTLNPAFLKDGSGTITAANASSINDGAAACMLVSGELVLERHVEPMAKIIGYAEAGVEPVDFTVAPVLAVKQLLSKAGVDAEAIALWEINEAFAVTALAFIKEFRLNSACVNVRGGAVALGHPLGASGARIVVTLLHSLNSGELGVAAICNGGGEASAILVEKL
;
A
#
# COMPACT_ATOMS: atom_id res chain seq x y z
N MET A 1 14.93 15.15 12.89
CA MET A 1 15.48 14.38 14.02
C MET A 1 14.91 12.97 13.94
N PRO A 2 15.68 11.90 14.18
CA PRO A 2 15.07 10.58 14.29
C PRO A 2 14.08 10.61 15.46
N THR A 3 12.86 10.13 15.24
CA THR A 3 11.81 10.02 16.26
C THR A 3 12.32 9.17 17.43
N SER A 4 11.82 9.41 18.65
CA SER A 4 12.17 8.63 19.85
C SER A 4 12.02 7.12 19.63
N LEU A 5 11.05 6.73 18.81
CA LEU A 5 10.81 5.35 18.38
C LEU A 5 11.98 4.75 17.57
N ASN A 6 12.60 5.52 16.67
CA ASN A 6 13.74 5.07 15.87
C ASN A 6 14.99 4.82 16.73
N VAL A 7 15.18 5.63 17.79
CA VAL A 7 16.29 5.43 18.75
C VAL A 7 16.06 4.17 19.59
N THR A 8 14.83 3.96 20.08
CA THR A 8 14.48 2.76 20.86
C THR A 8 14.68 1.48 20.05
N ILE A 9 14.23 1.47 18.79
CA ILE A 9 14.41 0.29 17.91
C ILE A 9 15.89 0.08 17.57
N TYR A 10 16.64 1.14 17.33
CA TYR A 10 18.09 1.08 17.08
C TYR A 10 18.85 0.50 18.28
N VAL A 11 18.53 0.95 19.50
CA VAL A 11 19.13 0.44 20.74
C VAL A 11 18.73 -1.02 20.98
N ALA A 12 17.46 -1.38 20.82
CA ALA A 12 16.98 -2.75 20.96
C ALA A 12 17.66 -3.72 19.98
N HIS A 13 17.84 -3.30 18.72
CA HIS A 13 18.55 -4.06 17.69
C HIS A 13 20.00 -4.40 18.10
N HIS A 14 20.76 -3.40 18.54
CA HIS A 14 22.16 -3.62 18.92
C HIS A 14 22.31 -4.42 20.23
N LEU A 15 21.39 -4.25 21.19
CA LEU A 15 21.37 -5.05 22.42
C LEU A 15 21.05 -6.52 22.12
N ALA A 16 20.08 -6.79 21.24
CA ALA A 16 19.77 -8.14 20.79
C ALA A 16 20.98 -8.79 20.11
N ARG A 17 21.70 -8.06 19.23
CA ARG A 17 22.92 -8.57 18.58
C ARG A 17 24.03 -8.91 19.58
N ILE A 18 24.22 -8.10 20.63
CA ILE A 18 25.19 -8.38 21.69
C ILE A 18 24.80 -9.65 22.45
N LEU A 19 23.56 -9.72 22.94
CA LEU A 19 23.07 -10.85 23.73
C LEU A 19 23.18 -12.17 22.95
N LEU A 20 22.77 -12.17 21.68
CA LEU A 20 22.84 -13.33 20.80
C LEU A 20 24.28 -13.75 20.51
N SER A 21 25.20 -12.81 20.32
CA SER A 21 26.61 -13.13 20.11
C SER A 21 27.23 -13.80 21.34
N VAL A 22 26.89 -13.31 22.55
CA VAL A 22 27.33 -13.93 23.82
C VAL A 22 26.79 -15.36 23.95
N VAL A 23 25.48 -15.54 23.74
CA VAL A 23 24.85 -16.87 23.83
C VAL A 23 25.44 -17.83 22.80
N GLY A 24 25.65 -17.37 21.56
CA GLY A 24 26.28 -18.14 20.49
C GLY A 24 27.70 -18.60 20.85
N ILE A 25 28.53 -17.71 21.37
CA ILE A 25 29.89 -18.05 21.84
C ILE A 25 29.83 -19.12 22.93
N VAL A 26 28.95 -18.96 23.93
CA VAL A 26 28.81 -19.92 25.04
C VAL A 26 28.39 -21.31 24.53
N LEU A 27 27.41 -21.37 23.62
CA LEU A 27 26.94 -22.63 23.03
C LEU A 27 28.02 -23.30 22.17
N ILE A 28 28.76 -22.53 21.38
CA ILE A 28 29.88 -23.04 20.57
C ILE A 28 30.97 -23.60 21.47
N VAL A 29 31.38 -22.88 22.52
CA VAL A 29 32.40 -23.35 23.47
C VAL A 29 31.94 -24.64 24.19
N ALA A 30 30.67 -24.71 24.59
CA ALA A 30 30.09 -25.92 25.17
C ALA A 30 30.08 -27.12 24.19
N THR A 31 29.84 -26.84 22.90
CA THR A 31 29.78 -27.84 21.83
C THR A 31 31.19 -28.35 21.47
N ILE A 32 32.18 -27.46 21.36
CA ILE A 32 33.61 -27.78 21.17
C ILE A 32 34.07 -28.80 22.22
N LYS A 33 33.76 -28.54 23.50
CA LYS A 33 34.16 -29.40 24.62
C LYS A 33 33.51 -30.78 24.54
N LYS A 34 32.27 -30.87 24.04
CA LYS A 34 31.51 -32.12 23.88
C LYS A 34 31.91 -32.92 22.63
N GLU A 35 32.35 -32.25 21.56
CA GLU A 35 32.73 -32.91 20.31
C GLU A 35 34.20 -33.33 20.26
N LEU A 36 35.12 -32.55 20.84
CA LEU A 36 36.53 -32.93 20.95
C LEU A 36 36.74 -34.18 21.82
N SER A 37 35.87 -34.38 22.82
CA SER A 37 35.90 -35.54 23.71
C SER A 37 35.39 -36.83 23.06
N ARG A 38 34.68 -36.74 21.93
CA ARG A 38 34.26 -37.92 21.15
C ARG A 38 35.47 -38.49 20.38
N ARG A 39 35.69 -39.81 20.47
CA ARG A 39 36.74 -40.55 19.70
C ARG A 39 36.42 -40.68 18.21
N ILE A 40 35.35 -40.06 17.72
CA ILE A 40 34.76 -40.33 16.40
C ILE A 40 35.55 -39.66 15.26
N TYR A 41 36.28 -38.56 15.51
CA TYR A 41 36.93 -37.79 14.45
C TYR A 41 38.44 -38.07 14.31
N HIS A 42 38.91 -38.28 13.08
CA HIS A 42 40.32 -38.31 12.70
C HIS A 42 41.03 -36.99 13.06
N ARG A 43 42.33 -37.06 13.37
CA ARG A 43 43.14 -35.91 13.87
C ARG A 43 43.06 -34.68 12.96
N ASN A 44 43.08 -34.87 11.65
CA ASN A 44 42.96 -33.77 10.67
C ASN A 44 41.59 -33.07 10.71
N ALA A 45 40.48 -33.82 10.86
CA ALA A 45 39.15 -33.22 11.02
C ALA A 45 39.00 -32.48 12.34
N LYS A 46 39.55 -33.03 13.44
CA LYS A 46 39.52 -32.33 14.73
C LYS A 46 40.22 -30.97 14.64
N MET A 47 41.36 -30.91 13.95
CA MET A 47 42.09 -29.66 13.76
C MET A 47 41.30 -28.63 12.95
N LEU A 48 40.72 -29.04 11.82
CA LEU A 48 39.91 -28.16 10.96
C LEU A 48 38.61 -27.70 11.64
N LEU A 49 37.99 -28.58 12.44
CA LEU A 49 36.80 -28.26 13.20
C LEU A 49 37.08 -27.24 14.31
N VAL A 50 38.21 -27.40 15.02
CA VAL A 50 38.67 -26.40 16.01
C VAL A 50 38.95 -25.07 15.34
N LEU A 51 39.63 -25.07 14.19
CA LEU A 51 39.90 -23.85 13.44
C LEU A 51 38.60 -23.14 13.03
N HIS A 52 37.62 -23.88 12.50
CA HIS A 52 36.31 -23.34 12.17
C HIS A 52 35.63 -22.69 13.37
N TYR A 53 35.59 -23.38 14.51
CA TYR A 53 34.98 -22.84 15.73
C TYR A 53 35.69 -21.58 16.25
N VAL A 54 37.02 -21.53 16.19
CA VAL A 54 37.79 -20.32 16.54
C VAL A 54 37.39 -19.16 15.63
N CYS A 55 37.27 -19.40 14.32
CA CYS A 55 36.86 -18.36 13.38
C CYS A 55 35.42 -17.85 13.63
N VAL A 56 34.48 -18.74 13.95
CA VAL A 56 33.10 -18.35 14.30
C VAL A 56 33.08 -17.52 15.60
N ILE A 57 33.89 -17.89 16.60
CA ILE A 57 34.04 -17.11 17.83
C ILE A 57 34.61 -15.72 17.51
N CYS A 58 35.66 -15.63 16.68
CA CYS A 58 36.21 -14.34 16.24
C CYS A 58 35.16 -13.46 15.55
N SER A 59 34.29 -14.04 14.71
CA SER A 59 33.18 -13.32 14.07
C SER A 59 32.17 -12.79 15.09
N ALA A 60 31.73 -13.64 16.02
CA ALA A 60 30.78 -13.25 17.06
C ALA A 60 31.35 -12.17 18.01
N VAL A 61 32.65 -12.23 18.33
CA VAL A 61 33.35 -11.18 19.07
C VAL A 61 33.39 -9.87 18.26
N GLY A 62 33.59 -9.94 16.94
CA GLY A 62 33.48 -8.78 16.06
C GLY A 62 32.10 -8.11 16.11
N VAL A 63 31.01 -8.89 16.10
CA VAL A 63 29.63 -8.37 16.24
C VAL A 63 29.40 -7.74 17.61
N LEU A 64 29.90 -8.39 18.66
CA LEU A 64 29.80 -7.90 20.04
C LEU A 64 30.43 -6.52 20.17
N ILE A 65 31.67 -6.36 19.70
CA ILE A 65 32.42 -5.11 19.84
C ILE A 65 31.79 -4.01 18.98
N THR A 66 31.46 -4.30 17.71
CA THR A 66 30.87 -3.31 16.78
C THR A 66 29.51 -2.81 17.24
N SER A 67 28.66 -3.71 17.74
CA SER A 67 27.35 -3.34 18.28
C SER A 67 27.48 -2.54 19.59
N SER A 68 28.46 -2.89 20.43
CA SER A 68 28.72 -2.16 21.67
C SER A 68 29.22 -0.74 21.42
N VAL A 69 30.12 -0.55 20.44
CA VAL A 69 30.60 0.78 20.03
C VAL A 69 29.47 1.61 19.41
N SER A 70 28.56 0.97 18.65
CA SER A 70 27.41 1.66 18.04
C SER A 70 26.37 2.10 19.07
N LEU A 71 26.25 1.37 20.19
CA LEU A 71 25.39 1.72 21.33
C LEU A 71 25.99 2.81 22.22
N TRP A 72 27.31 2.97 22.23
CA TRP A 72 28.03 3.85 23.16
C TRP A 72 27.48 5.29 23.22
N PRO A 73 27.20 5.97 22.08
CA PRO A 73 26.66 7.32 22.11
C PRO A 73 25.26 7.38 22.75
N TYR A 74 24.44 6.36 22.57
CA TYR A 74 23.05 6.35 23.03
C TYR A 74 22.90 5.92 24.49
N MET A 75 23.85 5.13 25.01
CA MET A 75 23.86 4.67 26.40
C MET A 75 24.47 5.70 27.36
N PHE A 76 25.38 6.56 26.88
CA PHE A 76 26.19 7.42 27.75
C PHE A 76 26.12 8.93 27.43
N LEU A 77 25.44 9.36 26.36
CA LEU A 77 25.11 10.78 26.13
C LEU A 77 23.62 11.04 26.37
N THR A 78 23.21 11.13 27.63
CA THR A 78 22.09 11.99 28.01
C THR A 78 22.45 12.67 29.33
N VAL A 79 22.12 13.97 29.40
CA VAL A 79 22.38 14.91 30.51
C VAL A 79 23.70 15.68 30.38
N THR A 80 23.80 16.56 29.38
CA THR A 80 24.11 18.00 29.55
C THR A 80 24.24 18.69 28.18
N ALA A 81 23.89 19.98 28.15
CA ALA A 81 24.05 20.94 27.06
C ALA A 81 22.93 21.04 26.00
N THR A 82 21.94 21.85 26.37
CA THR A 82 21.39 22.92 25.51
C THR A 82 22.51 23.74 24.84
N ALA A 83 23.09 23.23 23.75
CA ALA A 83 23.99 24.00 22.90
C ALA A 83 23.60 23.78 21.44
N THR A 84 23.30 24.90 20.79
CA THR A 84 23.15 25.09 19.34
C THR A 84 24.16 24.26 18.54
N VAL A 85 23.71 23.17 17.90
CA VAL A 85 24.46 22.55 16.80
C VAL A 85 24.11 23.34 15.54
N LYS A 86 24.85 24.43 15.34
CA LYS A 86 24.98 25.09 14.04
C LYS A 86 25.44 24.06 13.01
N GLU A 87 24.85 24.14 11.83
CA GLU A 87 25.44 23.66 10.59
C GLU A 87 26.91 24.11 10.52
N GLN A 88 27.83 23.16 10.68
CA GLN A 88 29.18 23.28 10.15
C GLN A 88 29.42 22.08 9.25
N SER A 89 29.24 22.33 7.95
CA SER A 89 29.99 21.71 6.89
C SER A 89 31.48 21.71 7.24
N GLY A 90 32.05 20.54 7.52
CA GLY A 90 33.47 20.46 7.86
C GLY A 90 33.86 19.22 8.67
N SER A 91 34.07 18.12 7.98
CA SER A 91 35.23 17.24 8.22
C SER A 91 35.45 16.55 9.57
N HIS A 92 34.49 16.37 10.49
CA HIS A 92 34.63 15.41 11.61
C HIS A 92 33.51 14.38 11.68
N SER A 93 33.16 13.79 10.53
CA SER A 93 32.72 12.41 10.50
C SER A 93 33.95 11.54 10.78
N TYR A 94 34.13 11.03 12.00
CA TYR A 94 34.70 9.69 12.11
C TYR A 94 33.56 8.77 11.71
N PRO A 95 33.53 8.30 10.45
CA PRO A 95 32.39 7.55 10.03
C PRO A 95 32.53 6.17 10.68
N VAL A 96 31.48 5.75 11.37
CA VAL A 96 31.30 4.37 11.88
C VAL A 96 31.52 3.32 10.77
N THR A 97 31.63 3.74 9.50
CA THR A 97 31.99 2.94 8.34
C THR A 97 33.45 2.47 8.28
N ARG A 98 34.39 3.02 9.06
CA ARG A 98 35.83 2.60 9.03
C ARG A 98 36.40 2.18 10.38
N SER A 99 35.58 1.61 11.26
CA SER A 99 36.13 1.02 12.49
C SER A 99 37.02 -0.19 12.15
N PRO A 100 38.27 -0.27 12.66
CA PRO A 100 39.12 -1.48 12.60
C PRO A 100 38.38 -2.77 12.98
N LEU A 101 37.29 -2.64 13.75
CA LEU A 101 36.48 -3.72 14.30
C LEU A 101 35.48 -4.32 13.29
N ASN A 102 35.03 -3.55 12.28
CA ASN A 102 34.21 -4.12 11.19
C ASN A 102 35.03 -5.10 10.32
N TYR A 103 36.34 -4.88 10.23
CA TYR A 103 37.26 -5.79 9.54
C TYR A 103 37.41 -7.12 10.27
N ILE A 104 37.28 -7.15 11.61
CA ILE A 104 37.33 -8.38 12.41
C ILE A 104 36.09 -9.24 12.16
N PHE A 105 34.91 -8.64 12.02
CA PHE A 105 33.68 -9.36 11.66
C PHE A 105 33.79 -9.99 10.26
N VAL A 106 34.17 -9.21 9.25
CA VAL A 106 34.37 -9.71 7.88
C VAL A 106 35.43 -10.81 7.87
N PHE A 107 36.56 -10.61 8.55
CA PHE A 107 37.60 -11.62 8.65
C PHE A 107 37.13 -12.92 9.33
N GLY A 108 36.42 -12.82 10.45
CA GLY A 108 35.89 -13.96 11.20
C GLY A 108 34.91 -14.79 10.37
N ASN A 109 33.97 -14.12 9.68
CA ASN A 109 33.05 -14.79 8.77
C ASN A 109 33.78 -15.45 7.59
N ASN A 110 34.72 -14.74 6.95
CA ASN A 110 35.48 -15.27 5.83
C ASN A 110 36.29 -16.52 6.23
N ALA A 111 36.97 -16.45 7.37
CA ALA A 111 37.78 -17.55 7.87
C ALA A 111 36.92 -18.75 8.30
N ALA A 112 35.73 -18.52 8.87
CA ALA A 112 34.79 -19.58 9.27
C ALA A 112 34.24 -20.35 8.06
N ILE A 113 33.80 -19.63 7.02
CA ILE A 113 33.27 -20.20 5.78
C ILE A 113 34.30 -21.13 5.14
N ILE A 114 35.55 -20.70 5.10
CA ILE A 114 36.56 -21.44 4.35
C ILE A 114 37.19 -22.56 5.19
N ALA A 115 37.24 -22.43 6.52
CA ALA A 115 37.50 -23.58 7.38
C ALA A 115 36.45 -24.69 7.16
N PHE A 116 35.21 -24.29 6.88
CA PHE A 116 34.13 -25.21 6.54
C PHE A 116 34.31 -25.88 5.16
N ILE A 117 34.75 -25.12 4.14
CA ILE A 117 35.18 -25.66 2.83
C ILE A 117 36.29 -26.69 2.98
N SER A 118 37.31 -26.34 3.75
CA SER A 118 38.50 -27.18 3.96
C SER A 118 38.11 -28.49 4.63
N LEU A 119 37.16 -28.45 5.56
CA LEU A 119 36.58 -29.63 6.18
C LEU A 119 35.76 -30.48 5.18
N ALA A 120 34.98 -29.85 4.30
CA ALA A 120 34.23 -30.54 3.24
C ALA A 120 35.15 -31.30 2.29
N VAL A 121 36.21 -30.65 1.81
CA VAL A 121 37.18 -31.23 0.88
C VAL A 121 37.99 -32.34 1.56
N GLU A 122 38.42 -32.15 2.80
CA GLU A 122 39.13 -33.19 3.56
C GLU A 122 38.25 -34.45 3.73
N ARG A 123 36.94 -34.28 3.97
CA ARG A 123 35.97 -35.40 4.07
C ARG A 123 35.66 -36.05 2.71
N SER A 124 35.63 -35.28 1.63
CA SER A 124 35.58 -35.82 0.27
C SER A 124 36.78 -36.70 -0.03
N TRP A 125 37.98 -36.20 0.29
CA TRP A 125 39.23 -36.90 0.04
C TRP A 125 39.36 -38.18 0.87
N SER A 126 38.97 -38.14 2.16
CA SER A 126 38.96 -39.34 3.01
C SER A 126 38.01 -40.42 2.48
N THR A 127 36.91 -40.01 1.84
CA THR A 127 35.94 -40.92 1.22
C THR A 127 36.48 -41.57 -0.06
N ILE A 128 37.24 -40.82 -0.88
CA ILE A 128 37.76 -41.28 -2.17
C ILE A 128 39.05 -42.11 -2.02
N ASN A 129 39.93 -41.75 -1.08
CA ASN A 129 41.29 -42.31 -0.93
C ASN A 129 41.55 -42.98 0.44
N ALA A 130 40.55 -43.67 0.99
CA ALA A 130 40.57 -44.21 2.35
C ALA A 130 41.83 -45.06 2.71
N LYS A 131 42.38 -45.84 1.76
CA LYS A 131 43.60 -46.67 1.99
C LYS A 131 44.88 -45.86 2.23
N ARG A 132 45.00 -44.66 1.64
CA ARG A 132 46.19 -43.78 1.79
C ARG A 132 46.01 -42.72 2.87
N TYR A 133 44.78 -42.53 3.35
CA TYR A 133 44.41 -41.41 4.20
C TYR A 133 44.93 -41.54 5.64
N GLU A 134 44.97 -42.76 6.21
CA GLU A 134 45.45 -43.04 7.58
C GLU A 134 46.89 -42.53 7.85
N ASN A 135 47.75 -42.49 6.82
CA ASN A 135 49.13 -42.04 6.94
C ASN A 135 49.39 -40.68 6.27
N SER A 136 48.35 -40.02 5.74
CA SER A 136 48.50 -38.76 5.00
C SER A 136 48.37 -37.53 5.92
N LYS A 137 49.35 -36.63 5.84
CA LYS A 137 49.17 -35.25 6.33
C LYS A 137 48.16 -34.56 5.40
N SER A 138 47.26 -33.75 5.97
CA SER A 138 46.23 -32.98 5.25
C SER A 138 46.83 -31.90 4.36
N VAL A 139 47.59 -32.26 3.32
CA VAL A 139 48.22 -31.26 2.42
C VAL A 139 47.14 -30.45 1.71
N ILE A 140 46.02 -31.07 1.34
CA ILE A 140 44.90 -30.41 0.67
C ILE A 140 44.13 -29.50 1.63
N GLY A 141 43.74 -29.99 2.82
CA GLY A 141 43.04 -29.18 3.81
C GLY A 141 43.90 -28.03 4.37
N ILE A 142 45.21 -28.25 4.55
CA ILE A 142 46.15 -27.19 4.94
C ILE A 142 46.31 -26.15 3.81
N THR A 143 46.48 -26.58 2.55
CA THR A 143 46.58 -25.66 1.41
C THR A 143 45.32 -24.81 1.26
N LEU A 144 44.13 -25.42 1.38
CA LEU A 144 42.86 -24.68 1.34
C LEU A 144 42.69 -23.73 2.53
N SER A 145 43.19 -24.10 3.72
CA SER A 145 43.23 -23.22 4.89
C SER A 145 44.24 -22.07 4.73
N ILE A 146 45.30 -22.22 3.93
CA ILE A 146 46.23 -21.12 3.64
C ILE A 146 45.62 -20.17 2.60
N CYS A 147 45.03 -20.71 1.52
CA CYS A 147 44.26 -19.92 0.56
C CYS A 147 43.15 -19.12 1.27
N SER A 148 42.56 -19.70 2.33
CA SER A 148 41.48 -19.06 3.08
C SER A 148 41.89 -17.81 3.83
N VAL A 149 42.96 -17.93 4.61
CA VAL A 149 43.54 -16.84 5.38
C VAL A 149 43.99 -15.76 4.40
N THR A 150 44.53 -16.15 3.25
CA THR A 150 44.94 -15.23 2.18
C THR A 150 43.75 -14.45 1.60
N ILE A 151 42.63 -15.10 1.26
CA ILE A 151 41.40 -14.44 0.78
C ILE A 151 40.79 -13.52 1.85
N GLY A 152 40.81 -13.96 3.12
CA GLY A 152 40.38 -13.15 4.26
C GLY A 152 41.22 -11.86 4.40
N ILE A 153 42.54 -11.98 4.31
CA ILE A 153 43.47 -10.84 4.34
C ILE A 153 43.25 -9.93 3.14
N LEU A 154 43.13 -10.47 1.91
CA LEU A 154 42.86 -9.66 0.71
C LEU A 154 41.52 -8.92 0.82
N SER A 155 40.49 -9.54 1.40
CA SER A 155 39.18 -8.90 1.61
C SER A 155 39.28 -7.73 2.58
N ILE A 156 40.08 -7.85 3.64
CA ILE A 156 40.37 -6.73 4.56
C ILE A 156 41.13 -5.63 3.82
N LEU A 157 42.19 -5.97 3.09
CA LEU A 157 42.99 -4.98 2.35
C LEU A 157 42.13 -4.23 1.34
N LEU A 158 41.27 -4.93 0.60
CA LEU A 158 40.30 -4.33 -0.32
C LEU A 158 39.37 -3.33 0.39
N LEU A 159 38.91 -3.64 1.60
CA LEU A 159 38.08 -2.75 2.41
C LEU A 159 38.86 -1.58 3.04
N ILE A 160 40.14 -1.75 3.34
CA ILE A 160 41.01 -0.70 3.88
C ILE A 160 41.33 0.34 2.79
N PHE A 161 41.69 -0.14 1.59
CA PHE A 161 42.14 0.70 0.49
C PHE A 161 40.99 1.23 -0.39
N SER A 162 39.74 0.77 -0.19
CA SER A 162 38.61 1.31 -0.95
C SER A 162 38.23 2.72 -0.48
N PRO A 163 37.93 3.65 -1.41
CA PRO A 163 37.48 5.00 -1.07
C PRO A 163 36.20 4.96 -0.22
N PRO A 164 35.98 5.93 0.70
CA PRO A 164 34.85 5.91 1.65
C PRO A 164 33.49 5.76 0.99
N GLN A 165 33.30 6.35 -0.20
CA GLN A 165 32.05 6.24 -0.96
C GLN A 165 31.75 4.82 -1.46
N TYR A 166 32.77 3.97 -1.64
CA TYR A 166 32.63 2.62 -2.18
C TYR A 166 32.71 1.52 -1.12
N PHE A 167 33.01 1.86 0.13
CA PHE A 167 33.21 0.88 1.21
C PHE A 167 32.04 -0.10 1.35
N LEU A 168 30.80 0.41 1.37
CA LEU A 168 29.60 -0.44 1.50
C LEU A 168 29.39 -1.34 0.29
N VAL A 169 29.64 -0.82 -0.92
CA VAL A 169 29.52 -1.60 -2.16
C VAL A 169 30.55 -2.72 -2.18
N VAL A 170 31.80 -2.42 -1.84
CA VAL A 170 32.88 -3.42 -1.75
C VAL A 170 32.58 -4.45 -0.66
N ALA A 171 32.10 -4.04 0.50
CA ALA A 171 31.69 -4.95 1.58
C ALA A 171 30.54 -5.87 1.16
N ALA A 172 29.53 -5.35 0.47
CA ALA A 172 28.42 -6.14 -0.03
C ALA A 172 28.87 -7.16 -1.09
N VAL A 173 29.71 -6.77 -2.05
CA VAL A 173 30.26 -7.68 -3.07
C VAL A 173 31.04 -8.83 -2.44
N ILE A 174 31.86 -8.55 -1.42
CA ILE A 174 32.60 -9.56 -0.67
C ILE A 174 31.62 -10.53 0.01
N LEU A 175 30.64 -10.01 0.75
CA LEU A 175 29.64 -10.81 1.46
C LEU A 175 28.80 -11.69 0.51
N TYR A 176 28.37 -11.15 -0.62
CA TYR A 176 27.62 -11.89 -1.64
C TYR A 176 28.41 -13.04 -2.23
N THR A 177 29.66 -12.78 -2.60
CA THR A 177 30.56 -13.79 -3.16
C THR A 177 30.73 -14.96 -2.17
N LEU A 178 30.81 -14.65 -0.89
CA LEU A 178 30.98 -15.64 0.18
C LEU A 178 29.71 -16.44 0.46
N ALA A 179 28.54 -15.81 0.44
CA ALA A 179 27.26 -16.50 0.57
C ALA A 179 27.06 -17.52 -0.56
N ILE A 180 27.44 -17.18 -1.79
CA ILE A 180 27.42 -18.10 -2.94
C ILE A 180 28.32 -19.31 -2.68
N VAL A 181 29.54 -19.07 -2.18
CA VAL A 181 30.49 -20.14 -1.86
C VAL A 181 29.94 -21.06 -0.76
N GLU A 182 29.27 -20.52 0.26
CA GLU A 182 28.64 -21.32 1.32
C GLU A 182 27.53 -22.23 0.79
N VAL A 183 26.67 -21.73 -0.08
CA VAL A 183 25.62 -22.53 -0.73
C VAL A 183 26.24 -23.70 -1.50
N ILE A 184 27.30 -23.45 -2.26
CA ILE A 184 28.04 -24.50 -2.99
C ILE A 184 28.56 -25.58 -2.02
N ASN A 185 29.06 -25.20 -0.84
CA ASN A 185 29.55 -26.17 0.15
C ASN A 185 28.46 -27.05 0.72
N ILE A 186 27.28 -26.48 1.01
CA ILE A 186 26.13 -27.27 1.48
C ILE A 186 25.79 -28.35 0.44
N PHE A 187 25.77 -28.00 -0.85
CA PHE A 187 25.56 -28.98 -1.92
C PHE A 187 26.63 -30.07 -1.93
N ILE A 188 27.90 -29.72 -1.72
CA ILE A 188 28.99 -30.71 -1.60
C ILE A 188 28.76 -31.64 -0.40
N PHE A 189 28.43 -31.11 0.78
CA PHE A 189 28.16 -31.91 1.97
C PHE A 189 26.96 -32.83 1.81
N ILE A 190 25.86 -32.35 1.22
CA ILE A 190 24.68 -33.18 0.92
C ILE A 190 25.06 -34.30 -0.05
N THR A 191 25.82 -33.98 -1.10
CA THR A 191 26.26 -34.97 -2.09
C THR A 191 27.15 -36.04 -1.45
N LEU A 192 28.10 -35.63 -0.59
CA LEU A 192 28.95 -36.55 0.17
C LEU A 192 28.15 -37.43 1.12
N TYR A 193 27.17 -36.85 1.82
CA TYR A 193 26.28 -37.60 2.70
C TYR A 193 25.51 -38.66 1.93
N LEU A 194 24.84 -38.28 0.84
CA LEU A 194 24.07 -39.18 0.00
C LEU A 194 24.94 -40.27 -0.61
N TYR A 195 26.15 -39.92 -1.07
CA TYR A 195 27.11 -40.89 -1.61
C TYR A 195 27.53 -41.91 -0.55
N ASN A 196 27.93 -41.46 0.64
CA ASN A 196 28.36 -42.35 1.73
C ASN A 196 27.21 -43.22 2.26
N VAL A 197 25.99 -42.69 2.35
CA VAL A 197 24.79 -43.46 2.72
C VAL A 197 24.45 -44.50 1.65
N ARG A 198 24.55 -44.15 0.35
CA ARG A 198 24.33 -45.09 -0.76
C ARG A 198 25.40 -46.17 -0.80
N TRP A 199 26.67 -45.83 -0.56
CA TRP A 199 27.76 -46.78 -0.42
C TRP A 199 27.50 -47.76 0.72
N LYS A 200 27.07 -47.26 1.89
CA LYS A 200 26.68 -48.07 3.05
C LYS A 200 25.53 -49.05 2.73
N ARG A 201 24.63 -48.70 1.81
CA ARG A 201 23.52 -49.56 1.36
C ARG A 201 23.90 -50.58 0.28
N HIS A 202 24.80 -50.26 -0.67
CA HIS A 202 25.06 -51.09 -1.85
C HIS A 202 26.37 -51.90 -1.83
N ARG A 203 27.39 -51.54 -1.04
CA ARG A 203 28.70 -52.23 -1.02
C ARG A 203 29.09 -52.78 0.35
N ALA A 204 28.09 -53.21 1.14
CA ALA A 204 28.32 -53.97 2.36
C ALA A 204 28.77 -55.44 2.10
N THR A 205 28.91 -55.86 0.84
CA THR A 205 29.26 -57.22 0.44
C THR A 205 30.73 -57.37 0.03
N SER A 206 31.45 -58.13 0.87
CA SER A 206 32.59 -59.02 0.59
C SER A 206 34.01 -58.49 0.29
N PHE A 207 34.24 -57.23 -0.12
CA PHE A 207 35.61 -56.79 -0.50
C PHE A 207 36.11 -55.44 0.08
N ALA A 208 35.41 -54.85 1.06
CA ALA A 208 35.87 -53.62 1.72
C ALA A 208 36.78 -53.92 2.93
N THR A 209 37.94 -53.25 3.03
CA THR A 209 38.81 -53.34 4.22
C THR A 209 38.12 -52.72 5.45
N LEU A 210 38.42 -53.22 6.66
CA LEU A 210 37.83 -52.72 7.92
C LEU A 210 37.99 -51.19 8.08
N SER A 211 39.14 -50.65 7.65
CA SER A 211 39.44 -49.23 7.61
C SER A 211 38.48 -48.43 6.73
N HIS A 212 38.07 -48.96 5.58
CA HIS A 212 37.15 -48.29 4.66
C HIS A 212 35.73 -48.20 5.23
N LYS A 213 35.30 -49.22 5.99
CA LYS A 213 33.99 -49.23 6.66
C LYS A 213 33.94 -48.23 7.80
N TYR A 214 35.00 -48.19 8.62
CA TYR A 214 35.13 -47.20 9.71
C TYR A 214 35.13 -45.76 9.17
N GLN A 215 35.87 -45.51 8.09
CA GLN A 215 35.95 -44.18 7.48
C GLN A 215 34.62 -43.69 6.89
N VAL A 216 33.82 -44.58 6.32
CA VAL A 216 32.48 -44.23 5.80
C VAL A 216 31.52 -43.93 6.96
N GLU A 217 31.54 -44.71 8.04
CA GLU A 217 30.70 -44.45 9.22
C GLU A 217 31.08 -43.15 9.92
N GLU A 218 32.38 -42.86 10.06
CA GLU A 218 32.89 -41.59 10.54
C GLU A 218 32.42 -40.42 9.66
N ASN A 219 32.52 -40.54 8.33
CA ASN A 219 32.13 -39.47 7.42
C ASN A 219 30.62 -39.21 7.46
N VAL A 220 29.79 -40.25 7.52
CA VAL A 220 28.33 -40.08 7.69
C VAL A 220 28.02 -39.39 9.01
N ALA A 221 28.60 -39.82 10.13
CA ALA A 221 28.36 -39.22 11.44
C ALA A 221 28.83 -37.74 11.48
N SER A 222 30.00 -37.47 10.90
CA SER A 222 30.58 -36.13 10.81
C SER A 222 29.70 -35.18 9.99
N VAL A 223 29.32 -35.57 8.77
CA VAL A 223 28.47 -34.73 7.91
C VAL A 223 27.08 -34.53 8.51
N THR A 224 26.53 -35.55 9.19
CA THR A 224 25.23 -35.42 9.89
C THR A 224 25.26 -34.37 10.99
N ASN A 225 26.39 -34.23 11.71
CA ASN A 225 26.53 -33.23 12.76
C ASN A 225 26.85 -31.83 12.21
N LEU A 226 27.61 -31.75 11.11
CA LEU A 226 28.12 -30.49 10.57
C LEU A 226 27.15 -29.81 9.61
N LEU A 227 26.35 -30.57 8.85
CA LEU A 227 25.44 -30.02 7.84
C LEU A 227 24.37 -29.07 8.43
N PRO A 228 23.74 -29.36 9.58
CA PRO A 228 22.81 -28.41 10.21
C PRO A 228 23.49 -27.10 10.61
N ILE A 229 24.73 -27.17 11.11
CA ILE A 229 25.53 -26.00 11.49
C ILE A 229 25.84 -25.16 10.25
N ALA A 230 26.21 -25.81 9.13
CA ALA A 230 26.46 -25.16 7.85
C ALA A 230 25.25 -24.40 7.30
N LEU A 231 24.08 -25.07 7.31
CA LEU A 231 22.82 -24.55 6.80
C LEU A 231 22.41 -23.31 7.59
N VAL A 232 22.53 -23.36 8.92
CA VAL A 232 22.23 -22.23 9.79
C VAL A 232 23.19 -21.07 9.53
N HIS A 233 24.49 -21.34 9.47
CA HIS A 233 25.50 -20.30 9.21
C HIS A 233 25.29 -19.61 7.85
N THR A 234 25.00 -20.39 6.80
CA THR A 234 24.76 -19.88 5.45
C THR A 234 23.48 -19.05 5.38
N LEU A 235 22.42 -19.49 6.06
CA LEU A 235 21.17 -18.72 6.14
C LEU A 235 21.38 -17.38 6.85
N CYS A 236 22.14 -17.36 7.95
CA CYS A 236 22.50 -16.13 8.66
C CYS A 236 23.27 -15.15 7.78
N ASN A 237 24.24 -15.66 7.00
CA ASN A 237 25.02 -14.82 6.10
C ASN A 237 24.19 -14.31 4.93
N LEU A 238 23.31 -15.12 4.35
CA LEU A 238 22.41 -14.70 3.27
C LEU A 238 21.44 -13.61 3.72
N VAL A 239 20.84 -13.74 4.91
CA VAL A 239 19.98 -12.71 5.49
C VAL A 239 20.75 -11.41 5.71
N THR A 240 21.99 -11.49 6.20
CA THR A 240 22.87 -10.33 6.38
C THR A 240 23.23 -9.67 5.05
N CYS A 241 23.47 -10.46 3.99
CA CYS A 241 23.74 -9.95 2.64
C CYS A 241 22.53 -9.20 2.06
N ILE A 242 21.34 -9.80 2.15
CA ILE A 242 20.10 -9.20 1.66
C ILE A 242 19.82 -7.88 2.38
N ALA A 243 19.98 -7.86 3.70
CA ALA A 243 19.82 -6.64 4.49
C ALA A 243 20.84 -5.56 4.11
N THR A 244 22.11 -5.93 3.88
CA THR A 244 23.16 -4.99 3.49
C THR A 244 22.92 -4.42 2.09
N ALA A 245 22.47 -5.23 1.13
CA ALA A 245 22.15 -4.79 -0.21
C ALA A 245 20.92 -3.88 -0.23
N PHE A 246 19.91 -4.21 0.58
CA PHE A 246 18.74 -3.36 0.75
C PHE A 246 19.12 -2.00 1.35
N LEU A 247 20.00 -1.95 2.35
CA LEU A 247 20.55 -0.69 2.90
C LEU A 247 21.33 0.14 1.86
N ILE A 248 22.02 -0.51 0.93
CA ILE A 248 22.74 0.16 -0.16
C ILE A 248 21.77 0.71 -1.21
N MET A 249 20.72 -0.05 -1.57
CA MET A 249 19.69 0.39 -2.51
C MET A 249 18.81 1.51 -1.94
N THR A 250 18.58 1.52 -0.62
CA THR A 250 17.68 2.48 0.07
C THR A 250 18.40 3.72 0.59
N ARG A 251 19.65 3.98 0.17
CA ARG A 251 20.48 5.12 0.61
C ARG A 251 19.98 6.52 0.18
N ASN A 252 18.68 6.65 -0.09
CA ASN A 252 17.99 7.93 -0.27
C ASN A 252 16.74 8.13 0.60
N THR A 253 16.44 7.28 1.59
CA THR A 253 15.31 7.55 2.52
C THR A 253 15.58 7.09 3.96
N GLN A 254 15.15 7.94 4.90
CA GLN A 254 15.27 7.80 6.35
C GLN A 254 14.34 6.70 6.93
N LEU A 255 14.39 5.48 6.42
CA LEU A 255 13.51 4.36 6.80
C LEU A 255 14.33 3.11 7.14
N LEU A 256 15.18 3.21 8.16
CA LEU A 256 15.55 2.08 9.02
C LEU A 256 14.59 2.18 10.21
N PRO A 257 13.58 1.32 10.49
CA PRO A 257 13.79 -0.12 10.75
C PRO A 257 12.48 -0.99 10.74
N LYS A 258 12.13 -1.73 9.68
CA LYS A 258 11.01 -2.71 9.80
C LYS A 258 11.35 -4.12 9.30
N THR A 259 12.21 -4.26 8.29
CA THR A 259 12.52 -5.58 7.70
C THR A 259 13.56 -6.42 8.45
N TYR A 260 14.17 -5.90 9.52
CA TYR A 260 15.19 -6.64 10.28
C TYR A 260 14.60 -7.51 11.41
N ALA A 261 13.37 -7.25 11.83
CA ALA A 261 12.72 -7.98 12.92
C ALA A 261 12.15 -9.35 12.46
N ASP A 262 11.87 -9.52 11.16
CA ASP A 262 11.04 -10.63 10.68
C ASP A 262 11.81 -11.93 10.39
N PHE A 263 13.15 -11.92 10.40
CA PHE A 263 13.95 -13.13 10.11
C PHE A 263 14.60 -13.77 11.34
N ILE A 264 14.58 -13.11 12.50
CA ILE A 264 15.02 -13.67 13.79
C ILE A 264 14.01 -14.69 14.36
N PRO A 265 12.68 -14.58 14.18
CA PRO A 265 11.74 -15.61 14.58
C PRO A 265 11.93 -16.93 13.82
N LEU A 266 12.38 -16.88 12.55
CA LEU A 266 12.70 -18.06 11.76
C LEU A 266 13.86 -18.87 12.39
N TYR A 267 14.81 -18.17 13.01
CA TYR A 267 15.93 -18.75 13.76
C TYR A 267 15.47 -19.51 15.03
N TYR A 268 14.40 -19.08 15.71
CA TYR A 268 13.86 -19.74 16.89
C TYR A 268 12.89 -20.89 16.60
N ILE A 269 12.19 -20.84 15.46
CA ILE A 269 11.27 -21.90 15.03
C ILE A 269 12.04 -23.11 14.47
N LEU A 270 13.15 -22.89 13.75
CA LEU A 270 13.87 -23.96 13.07
C LEU A 270 14.83 -24.76 13.97
N LEU A 271 15.38 -24.16 15.02
CA LEU A 271 16.36 -24.83 15.90
C LEU A 271 15.79 -26.06 16.64
N PRO A 272 14.55 -26.04 17.18
CA PRO A 272 13.94 -27.21 17.82
C PRO A 272 13.41 -28.25 16.81
N ILE A 273 13.05 -27.81 15.61
CA ILE A 273 12.55 -28.69 14.54
C ILE A 273 13.69 -29.54 13.95
N LEU A 274 14.90 -28.98 13.82
CA LEU A 274 16.08 -29.67 13.28
C LEU A 274 16.72 -30.67 14.26
N VAL A 275 16.44 -30.56 15.57
CA VAL A 275 16.94 -31.50 16.61
C VAL A 275 16.02 -32.73 16.79
N ARG A 276 14.90 -32.82 16.06
CA ARG A 276 14.05 -34.01 16.02
C ARG A 276 14.67 -35.16 15.22
N ARG A 277 15.58 -35.96 15.83
CA ARG A 277 15.46 -37.45 15.90
C ARG A 277 16.64 -38.17 16.57
N LYS A 278 16.31 -38.82 17.70
CA LYS A 278 16.74 -40.12 18.28
C LYS A 278 18.25 -40.39 18.50
N HIS A 279 18.71 -40.31 19.76
CA HIS A 279 18.66 -41.43 20.74
C HIS A 279 19.16 -41.02 22.15
N SER A 280 18.45 -41.56 23.16
CA SER A 280 18.81 -41.84 24.56
C SER A 280 19.16 -40.71 25.56
N ALA A 281 18.21 -40.57 26.51
CA ALA A 281 18.35 -40.35 27.97
C ALA A 281 18.67 -38.94 28.52
N GLY A 282 17.70 -38.38 29.26
CA GLY A 282 18.03 -37.63 30.50
C GLY A 282 17.40 -36.26 30.75
N PHE A 283 16.56 -35.69 29.87
CA PHE A 283 15.86 -34.43 30.16
C PHE A 283 14.43 -34.51 29.61
N THR A 284 13.43 -34.63 30.49
CA THR A 284 12.04 -34.88 30.11
C THR A 284 11.36 -33.60 29.61
N LYS A 285 10.70 -33.74 28.45
CA LYS A 285 9.89 -32.74 27.73
C LYS A 285 8.99 -31.85 28.61
N ARG A 286 8.44 -32.39 29.71
CA ARG A 286 7.56 -31.65 30.64
C ARG A 286 8.22 -30.50 31.38
N THR A 287 9.53 -30.58 31.66
CA THR A 287 10.25 -29.51 32.38
C THR A 287 10.53 -28.32 31.47
N PHE A 288 10.67 -28.54 30.16
CA PHE A 288 10.98 -27.50 29.18
C PHE A 288 9.71 -26.80 28.67
N ASP A 289 8.63 -27.56 28.45
CA ASP A 289 7.30 -27.00 28.15
C ASP A 289 6.79 -26.15 29.33
N GLY A 290 7.09 -26.53 30.59
CA GLY A 290 6.75 -25.76 31.78
C GLY A 290 7.51 -24.43 31.90
N ILE A 291 8.80 -24.39 31.53
CA ILE A 291 9.61 -23.17 31.54
C ILE A 291 9.15 -22.21 30.43
N LEU A 292 8.82 -22.71 29.23
CA LEU A 292 8.31 -21.89 28.12
C LEU A 292 6.95 -21.25 28.46
N ILE A 293 6.05 -22.00 29.10
CA ILE A 293 4.74 -21.47 29.52
C ILE A 293 4.89 -20.48 30.69
N GLN A 294 5.78 -20.75 31.66
CA GLN A 294 6.07 -19.77 32.72
C GLN A 294 6.75 -18.51 32.20
N THR A 295 7.60 -18.62 31.16
CA THR A 295 8.27 -17.47 30.53
C THR A 295 7.29 -16.66 29.67
N PHE A 296 6.36 -17.32 28.97
CA PHE A 296 5.31 -16.66 28.19
C PHE A 296 4.27 -15.97 29.07
N ASN A 297 3.92 -16.57 30.22
CA ASN A 297 2.98 -16.01 31.19
C ASN A 297 3.60 -14.98 32.16
N SER A 298 4.92 -14.78 32.13
CA SER A 298 5.60 -13.70 32.86
C SER A 298 5.79 -12.44 32.00
N ILE A 299 5.37 -12.46 30.74
CA ILE A 299 5.25 -11.30 29.88
C ILE A 299 3.96 -10.54 30.27
N PRO A 300 4.02 -9.24 30.60
CA PRO A 300 2.83 -8.46 30.93
C PRO A 300 1.78 -8.52 29.82
N ASN A 301 0.49 -8.67 30.16
CA ASN A 301 -0.63 -8.85 29.22
C ASN A 301 -0.68 -7.83 28.05
N GLN A 302 -0.10 -6.65 28.25
CA GLN A 302 0.00 -5.60 27.22
C GLN A 302 0.82 -6.03 25.98
N PHE A 303 1.81 -6.92 26.14
CA PHE A 303 2.65 -7.42 25.04
C PHE A 303 2.12 -8.70 24.38
N GLN A 304 1.19 -9.42 25.02
CA GLN A 304 0.56 -10.60 24.42
C GLN A 304 -0.47 -10.22 23.34
N TYR A 305 -1.12 -9.06 23.47
CA TYR A 305 -2.04 -8.51 22.46
C TYR A 305 -1.31 -8.03 21.18
N GLU A 306 -0.07 -7.55 21.29
CA GLU A 306 0.71 -7.09 20.13
C GLU A 306 1.16 -8.25 19.22
N LEU A 307 1.37 -9.45 19.77
CA LEU A 307 1.82 -10.64 19.02
C LEU A 307 0.72 -11.27 18.15
N ILE A 308 -0.55 -11.15 18.55
CA ILE A 308 -1.70 -11.70 17.80
C ILE A 308 -2.04 -10.82 16.59
N ASN A 309 -1.68 -9.54 16.62
CA ASN A 309 -1.87 -8.60 15.49
C ASN A 309 -0.82 -8.73 14.38
N ILE A 310 0.19 -9.58 14.50
CA ILE A 310 1.29 -9.68 13.52
C ILE A 310 0.89 -10.53 12.30
N GLU A 311 -0.05 -11.47 12.44
CA GLU A 311 -0.50 -12.31 11.32
C GLU A 311 -1.33 -11.54 10.29
N SER A 312 -2.03 -10.46 10.67
CA SER A 312 -2.81 -9.62 9.76
C SER A 312 -1.97 -8.60 8.98
N VAL A 313 -0.73 -8.34 9.41
CA VAL A 313 0.17 -7.34 8.80
C VAL A 313 1.00 -7.92 7.65
N LEU A 314 1.07 -9.24 7.50
CA LEU A 314 2.01 -9.94 6.61
C LEU A 314 1.49 -10.22 5.18
N THR A 315 0.32 -9.69 4.82
CA THR A 315 -0.22 -9.80 3.46
C THR A 315 -0.71 -8.45 2.98
N THR A 316 -0.11 -7.95 1.89
CA THR A 316 -0.26 -6.62 1.23
C THR A 316 0.72 -5.55 1.74
N GLU A 317 1.42 -4.88 0.81
CA GLU A 317 2.09 -3.60 1.10
C GLU A 317 1.04 -2.71 1.79
N SER A 318 1.20 -2.37 3.07
CA SER A 318 0.15 -1.65 3.79
C SER A 318 0.06 -0.22 3.27
N VAL A 319 -0.77 -0.03 2.26
CA VAL A 319 -1.23 1.27 1.81
C VAL A 319 -1.91 1.96 3.00
N LEU A 320 -1.63 3.24 3.24
CA LEU A 320 -2.27 3.95 4.35
C LEU A 320 -3.79 3.94 4.17
N ASP A 321 -4.51 3.60 5.25
CA ASP A 321 -5.96 3.71 5.29
C ASP A 321 -6.40 5.15 5.03
N VAL A 322 -7.47 5.31 4.26
CA VAL A 322 -8.09 6.62 3.98
C VAL A 322 -9.46 6.67 4.61
N TYR A 323 -9.67 7.71 5.41
CA TYR A 323 -10.94 7.98 6.06
C TYR A 323 -11.56 9.26 5.52
N ILE A 324 -12.88 9.30 5.50
CA ILE A 324 -13.65 10.51 5.25
C ILE A 324 -14.06 11.05 6.62
N LEU A 325 -13.77 12.32 6.86
CA LEU A 325 -14.05 12.97 8.15
C LEU A 325 -15.35 13.80 8.10
N SER A 326 -15.59 14.47 6.98
CA SER A 326 -16.80 15.25 6.73
C SER A 326 -17.13 15.24 5.25
N ALA A 327 -18.42 15.30 4.92
CA ALA A 327 -18.93 15.27 3.55
C ALA A 327 -20.22 16.08 3.45
N VAL A 328 -20.28 17.06 2.55
CA VAL A 328 -21.41 18.00 2.41
C VAL A 328 -21.61 18.42 0.96
N ARG A 329 -22.77 19.00 0.66
CA ARG A 329 -23.11 19.58 -0.64
C ARG A 329 -23.94 20.84 -0.50
N THR A 330 -23.96 21.66 -1.54
CA THR A 330 -25.01 22.67 -1.70
C THR A 330 -26.33 22.00 -2.09
N PRO A 331 -27.47 22.70 -2.00
CA PRO A 331 -28.60 22.36 -2.83
C PRO A 331 -28.21 22.41 -4.31
N ILE A 332 -28.91 21.65 -5.12
CA ILE A 332 -28.78 21.65 -6.57
C ILE A 332 -29.88 22.55 -7.13
N ALA A 333 -29.49 23.61 -7.84
CA ALA A 333 -30.43 24.50 -8.50
C ALA A 333 -30.64 24.09 -9.96
N SER A 334 -31.82 24.40 -10.49
CA SER A 334 -32.13 24.20 -11.90
C SER A 334 -31.36 25.19 -12.78
N PHE A 335 -31.19 24.86 -14.07
CA PHE A 335 -30.53 25.74 -15.03
C PHE A 335 -31.13 27.15 -15.05
N ARG A 336 -30.27 28.17 -14.99
CA ARG A 336 -30.60 29.60 -15.04
C ARG A 336 -31.59 30.03 -13.93
N SER A 337 -31.51 29.38 -12.77
CA SER A 337 -32.41 29.57 -11.62
C SER A 337 -31.69 30.25 -10.44
N THR A 338 -32.06 29.93 -9.19
CA THR A 338 -31.64 30.65 -7.98
C THR A 338 -30.12 30.79 -7.80
N LEU A 339 -29.33 29.76 -8.15
CA LEU A 339 -27.87 29.81 -8.03
C LEU A 339 -27.16 30.39 -9.27
N ALA A 340 -27.88 30.72 -10.34
CA ALA A 340 -27.26 31.24 -11.57
C ALA A 340 -26.39 32.51 -11.38
N PRO A 341 -26.65 33.40 -10.41
CA PRO A 341 -25.75 34.53 -10.13
C PRO A 341 -24.39 34.15 -9.52
N LEU A 342 -24.23 32.91 -9.02
CA LEU A 342 -23.01 32.44 -8.37
C LEU A 342 -22.17 31.62 -9.34
N SER A 343 -20.85 31.82 -9.32
CA SER A 343 -19.93 31.02 -10.11
C SER A 343 -19.69 29.63 -9.50
N ALA A 344 -19.12 28.71 -10.28
CA ALA A 344 -18.66 27.42 -9.73
C ALA A 344 -17.63 27.59 -8.60
N VAL A 345 -16.82 28.67 -8.64
CA VAL A 345 -15.88 29.01 -7.56
C VAL A 345 -16.63 29.35 -6.27
N ASP A 346 -17.68 30.19 -6.35
CA ASP A 346 -18.48 30.58 -5.19
C ASP A 346 -19.15 29.36 -4.53
N LEU A 347 -19.74 28.48 -5.34
CA LEU A 347 -20.36 27.24 -4.88
C LEU A 347 -19.34 26.29 -4.23
N GLY A 348 -18.15 26.17 -4.83
CA GLY A 348 -17.04 25.39 -4.28
C GLY A 348 -16.56 25.93 -2.93
N ILE A 349 -16.49 27.25 -2.75
CA ILE A 349 -16.09 27.88 -1.48
C ILE A 349 -17.07 27.51 -0.36
N VAL A 350 -18.38 27.47 -0.64
CA VAL A 350 -19.39 27.11 0.36
C VAL A 350 -19.12 25.72 0.94
N VAL A 351 -18.97 24.71 0.06
CA VAL A 351 -18.81 23.33 0.51
C VAL A 351 -17.43 23.07 1.12
N VAL A 352 -16.37 23.72 0.62
CA VAL A 352 -15.02 23.56 1.17
C VAL A 352 -14.91 24.18 2.57
N LYS A 353 -15.50 25.35 2.81
CA LYS A 353 -15.58 25.91 4.15
C LYS A 353 -16.35 24.99 5.10
N GLU A 354 -17.52 24.52 4.67
CA GLU A 354 -18.34 23.67 5.54
C GLU A 354 -17.64 22.34 5.89
N VAL A 355 -16.98 21.65 4.95
CA VAL A 355 -16.28 20.40 5.32
C VAL A 355 -15.14 20.65 6.28
N ILE A 356 -14.44 21.79 6.20
CA ILE A 356 -13.43 22.18 7.18
C ILE A 356 -14.07 22.43 8.55
N ASP A 357 -15.18 23.18 8.58
CA ASP A 357 -15.86 23.50 9.85
C ASP A 357 -16.39 22.23 10.52
N ARG A 358 -17.00 21.31 9.74
CA ARG A 358 -17.53 20.03 10.25
C ARG A 358 -16.46 19.02 10.63
N SER A 359 -15.27 19.10 10.04
CA SER A 359 -14.18 18.20 10.39
C SER A 359 -13.56 18.52 11.75
N LYS A 360 -13.83 19.73 12.28
CA LYS A 360 -13.22 20.26 13.52
C LYS A 360 -11.69 20.39 13.44
N LEU A 361 -11.13 20.32 12.23
CA LEU A 361 -9.72 20.57 11.96
C LEU A 361 -9.54 22.00 11.44
N PRO A 362 -8.45 22.70 11.83
CA PRO A 362 -8.22 24.04 11.31
C PRO A 362 -7.84 23.97 9.83
N ALA A 363 -8.30 24.92 9.01
CA ALA A 363 -7.98 24.99 7.57
C ALA A 363 -6.46 24.89 7.28
N SER A 364 -5.62 25.30 8.24
CA SER A 364 -4.17 25.25 8.16
C SER A 364 -3.57 23.85 8.02
N VAL A 365 -4.30 22.77 8.36
CA VAL A 365 -3.79 21.41 8.19
C VAL A 365 -4.06 20.83 6.80
N VAL A 366 -4.90 21.47 5.99
CA VAL A 366 -5.22 20.96 4.64
C VAL A 366 -4.00 21.15 3.74
N GLU A 367 -3.46 20.05 3.24
CA GLU A 367 -2.21 20.04 2.46
C GLU A 367 -2.49 20.17 0.95
N GLU A 368 -3.64 19.68 0.50
CA GLU A 368 -4.01 19.66 -0.92
C GLU A 368 -5.53 19.84 -1.13
N THR A 369 -5.90 20.53 -2.20
CA THR A 369 -7.29 20.73 -2.64
C THR A 369 -7.45 20.27 -4.09
N VAL A 370 -8.23 19.21 -4.30
CA VAL A 370 -8.50 18.62 -5.62
C VAL A 370 -9.95 18.90 -5.98
N VAL A 371 -10.21 19.61 -7.09
CA VAL A 371 -11.59 20.01 -7.47
C VAL A 371 -11.96 19.49 -8.85
N GLY A 372 -13.03 18.70 -8.92
CA GLY A 372 -13.68 18.30 -10.16
C GLY A 372 -14.49 19.44 -10.77
N ASN A 373 -14.22 19.78 -12.03
CA ASN A 373 -14.99 20.76 -12.80
C ASN A 373 -14.84 20.50 -14.30
N VAL A 374 -15.95 20.54 -15.04
CA VAL A 374 -15.98 20.24 -16.47
C VAL A 374 -15.94 21.54 -17.27
N LEU A 375 -16.90 22.43 -17.06
CA LEU A 375 -17.09 23.64 -17.85
C LEU A 375 -16.26 24.79 -17.28
N SER A 376 -14.95 24.68 -17.45
CA SER A 376 -13.96 25.58 -16.82
C SER A 376 -13.78 26.95 -17.50
N ALA A 377 -14.38 27.13 -18.68
CA ALA A 377 -14.21 28.34 -19.47
C ALA A 377 -14.80 29.58 -18.77
N GLY A 378 -14.02 30.66 -18.73
CA GLY A 378 -14.45 31.93 -18.13
C GLY A 378 -14.33 32.01 -16.60
N LEU A 379 -13.96 30.92 -15.92
CA LEU A 379 -13.84 30.88 -14.45
C LEU A 379 -12.52 31.44 -13.90
N GLY A 380 -11.59 31.83 -14.78
CA GLY A 380 -10.24 32.26 -14.41
C GLY A 380 -9.25 31.11 -14.24
N GLN A 381 -8.07 31.39 -13.68
CA GLN A 381 -7.01 30.39 -13.53
C GLN A 381 -7.32 29.42 -12.39
N ASN A 382 -7.16 28.12 -12.63
CA ASN A 382 -7.21 27.02 -11.65
C ASN A 382 -8.22 27.25 -10.52
N ILE A 383 -9.49 26.93 -10.76
CA ILE A 383 -10.56 27.20 -9.79
C ILE A 383 -10.34 26.48 -8.45
N ALA A 384 -9.64 25.35 -8.42
CA ALA A 384 -9.29 24.67 -7.18
C ALA A 384 -8.45 25.58 -6.27
N ARG A 385 -7.56 26.37 -6.88
CA ARG A 385 -6.74 27.35 -6.16
C ARG A 385 -7.56 28.53 -5.64
N GLN A 386 -8.50 29.01 -6.44
CA GLN A 386 -9.41 30.10 -6.03
C GLN A 386 -10.26 29.67 -4.83
N ILE A 387 -10.89 28.49 -4.93
CA ILE A 387 -11.70 27.87 -3.87
C ILE A 387 -10.86 27.67 -2.60
N SER A 388 -9.66 27.08 -2.74
CA SER A 388 -8.78 26.79 -1.60
C SER A 388 -8.39 28.03 -0.82
N ILE A 389 -7.87 29.06 -1.50
CA ILE A 389 -7.46 30.33 -0.86
C ILE A 389 -8.67 31.03 -0.22
N ALA A 390 -9.79 31.13 -0.94
CA ALA A 390 -10.99 31.82 -0.44
C ALA A 390 -11.69 31.07 0.72
N SER A 391 -11.37 29.79 0.90
CA SER A 391 -11.82 28.97 2.02
C SER A 391 -10.87 29.01 3.24
N GLY A 392 -9.80 29.83 3.18
CA GLY A 392 -8.87 29.99 4.29
C GLY A 392 -7.77 28.92 4.37
N ILE A 393 -7.64 28.07 3.36
CA ILE A 393 -6.55 27.09 3.27
C ILE A 393 -5.23 27.83 2.96
N PRO A 394 -4.09 27.44 3.57
CA PRO A 394 -2.81 28.11 3.38
C PRO A 394 -2.38 28.21 1.92
N LYS A 395 -1.70 29.32 1.59
CA LYS A 395 -1.08 29.51 0.27
C LYS A 395 -0.02 28.45 -0.05
N THR A 396 0.53 27.77 0.95
CA THR A 396 1.49 26.68 0.76
C THR A 396 0.85 25.38 0.29
N SER A 397 -0.46 25.20 0.47
CA SER A 397 -1.19 23.99 0.07
C SER A 397 -1.32 23.89 -1.45
N GLN A 398 -1.28 22.68 -1.98
CA GLN A 398 -1.36 22.42 -3.42
C GLN A 398 -2.82 22.41 -3.91
N CYS A 399 -3.05 22.79 -5.16
CA CYS A 399 -4.40 22.82 -5.72
C CYS A 399 -4.40 22.38 -7.18
N VAL A 400 -5.33 21.50 -7.55
CA VAL A 400 -5.50 21.04 -8.93
C VAL A 400 -6.98 20.92 -9.28
N THR A 401 -7.34 21.47 -10.44
CA THR A 401 -8.65 21.24 -11.06
C THR A 401 -8.55 20.06 -12.01
N VAL A 402 -9.47 19.11 -11.88
CA VAL A 402 -9.49 17.87 -12.66
C VAL A 402 -10.77 17.79 -13.49
N ASN A 403 -10.64 17.33 -14.73
CA ASN A 403 -11.76 17.09 -15.62
C ASN A 403 -11.73 15.63 -16.09
N LYS A 404 -12.76 14.88 -15.71
CA LYS A 404 -13.11 13.55 -16.19
C LYS A 404 -14.61 13.52 -16.53
N VAL A 405 -15.11 14.60 -17.13
CA VAL A 405 -16.53 14.91 -17.40
C VAL A 405 -17.37 14.66 -16.13
N CYS A 406 -18.46 13.90 -16.18
CA CYS A 406 -19.32 13.65 -15.01
C CYS A 406 -18.58 12.98 -13.83
N SER A 407 -17.52 12.20 -14.11
CA SER A 407 -16.71 11.52 -13.09
C SER A 407 -15.69 12.43 -12.41
N SER A 408 -15.61 13.72 -12.75
CA SER A 408 -14.54 14.63 -12.32
C SER A 408 -14.31 14.66 -10.81
N SER A 409 -15.36 14.80 -10.01
CA SER A 409 -15.21 14.89 -8.55
C SER A 409 -15.12 13.54 -7.84
N MET A 410 -15.63 12.46 -8.44
CA MET A 410 -15.29 11.10 -8.00
C MET A 410 -13.79 10.86 -8.21
N LYS A 411 -13.26 11.27 -9.36
CA LYS A 411 -11.81 11.23 -9.64
C LYS A 411 -11.02 12.13 -8.70
N ALA A 412 -11.56 13.28 -8.30
CA ALA A 412 -10.94 14.14 -7.28
C ALA A 412 -10.81 13.41 -5.93
N ILE A 413 -11.85 12.70 -5.49
CA ILE A 413 -11.82 11.87 -4.27
C ILE A 413 -10.77 10.75 -4.43
N ILE A 414 -10.76 10.05 -5.57
CA ILE A 414 -9.79 8.98 -5.85
C ILE A 414 -8.36 9.52 -5.82
N MET A 415 -8.08 10.67 -6.44
CA MET A 415 -6.74 11.29 -6.44
C MET A 415 -6.31 11.73 -5.03
N GLY A 416 -7.25 12.28 -4.24
CA GLY A 416 -6.98 12.61 -2.84
C GLY A 416 -6.70 11.36 -1.99
N ALA A 417 -7.47 10.29 -2.20
CA ALA A 417 -7.22 9.00 -1.57
C ALA A 417 -5.85 8.44 -1.97
N GLN A 418 -5.49 8.47 -3.25
CA GLN A 418 -4.18 8.03 -3.75
C GLN A 418 -3.02 8.78 -3.11
N ALA A 419 -3.14 10.10 -2.96
CA ALA A 419 -2.13 10.93 -2.33
C ALA A 419 -1.92 10.55 -0.85
N ILE A 420 -2.99 10.17 -0.14
CA ILE A 420 -2.91 9.68 1.24
C ILE A 420 -2.35 8.27 1.29
N GLN A 421 -2.87 7.38 0.45
CA GLN A 421 -2.47 5.97 0.34
C GLN A 421 -0.96 5.79 0.13
N VAL A 422 -0.35 6.63 -0.71
CA VAL A 422 1.10 6.62 -0.99
C VAL A 422 1.93 7.35 0.08
N GLY A 423 1.30 7.88 1.13
CA GLY A 423 1.97 8.62 2.20
C GLY A 423 2.49 10.00 1.78
N TYR A 424 2.01 10.55 0.66
CA TYR A 424 2.39 11.89 0.21
C TYR A 424 1.63 12.99 0.97
N ARG A 425 0.37 12.72 1.35
CA ARG A 425 -0.51 13.63 2.08
C ARG A 425 -1.16 12.99 3.30
N ASN A 426 -1.49 13.80 4.30
CA ASN A 426 -2.30 13.39 5.45
C ASN A 426 -3.71 13.97 5.44
N VAL A 427 -3.90 15.16 4.88
CA VAL A 427 -5.21 15.85 4.83
C VAL A 427 -5.42 16.43 3.44
N VAL A 428 -6.46 15.96 2.77
CA VAL A 428 -6.84 16.44 1.43
C VAL A 428 -8.32 16.83 1.45
N VAL A 429 -8.64 17.97 0.85
CA VAL A 429 -10.03 18.29 0.50
C VAL A 429 -10.26 17.92 -0.95
N ALA A 430 -11.19 17.00 -1.19
CA ALA A 430 -11.66 16.64 -2.52
C ALA A 430 -13.05 17.20 -2.73
N ALA A 431 -13.24 17.99 -3.78
CA ALA A 431 -14.52 18.65 -4.07
C ALA A 431 -14.90 18.52 -5.54
N GLY A 432 -16.14 18.86 -5.85
CA GLY A 432 -16.65 19.08 -7.18
C GLY A 432 -17.54 20.30 -7.20
N ALA A 433 -17.41 21.13 -8.22
CA ALA A 433 -18.25 22.30 -8.38
C ALA A 433 -18.53 22.54 -9.87
N GLU A 434 -19.79 22.82 -10.19
CA GLU A 434 -20.21 23.15 -11.54
C GLU A 434 -21.24 24.26 -11.50
N SER A 435 -21.11 25.23 -12.40
CA SER A 435 -22.18 26.17 -12.70
C SER A 435 -22.42 26.17 -14.19
N MET A 436 -23.33 25.29 -14.63
CA MET A 436 -23.71 25.18 -16.02
C MET A 436 -24.46 26.45 -16.49
N SER A 437 -25.13 27.16 -15.58
CA SER A 437 -25.78 28.45 -15.85
C SER A 437 -24.83 29.56 -16.30
N ASN A 438 -23.55 29.45 -15.95
CA ASN A 438 -22.50 30.42 -16.26
C ASN A 438 -21.53 29.95 -17.36
N ALA A 439 -21.74 28.76 -17.93
CA ALA A 439 -20.95 28.31 -19.07
C ALA A 439 -21.15 29.26 -20.27
N PRO A 440 -20.08 29.82 -20.85
CA PRO A 440 -20.20 30.84 -21.88
C PRO A 440 -20.40 30.22 -23.28
N PHE A 441 -20.70 31.08 -24.25
CA PHE A 441 -20.54 30.75 -25.66
C PHE A 441 -19.11 31.00 -26.13
N TYR A 442 -18.64 30.22 -27.10
CA TYR A 442 -17.29 30.34 -27.68
C TYR A 442 -17.31 30.95 -29.07
N LEU A 443 -16.34 31.84 -29.29
CA LEU A 443 -15.93 32.32 -30.61
C LEU A 443 -14.51 31.81 -30.87
N PRO A 444 -14.28 30.98 -31.91
CA PRO A 444 -12.94 30.53 -32.26
C PRO A 444 -11.96 31.69 -32.46
N ARG A 445 -10.71 31.49 -32.05
CA ARG A 445 -9.64 32.46 -32.27
C ARG A 445 -9.32 32.53 -33.78
N GLY A 446 -9.20 33.74 -34.32
CA GLY A 446 -8.78 33.96 -35.70
C GLY A 446 -9.65 35.00 -36.41
N GLU A 447 -9.56 35.00 -37.74
CA GLU A 447 -10.43 35.79 -38.60
C GLU A 447 -11.85 35.19 -38.61
N ILE A 448 -12.87 36.03 -38.46
CA ILE A 448 -14.26 35.62 -38.65
C ILE A 448 -14.46 35.46 -40.16
N PRO A 449 -14.79 34.25 -40.66
CA PRO A 449 -14.90 34.02 -42.10
C PRO A 449 -16.02 34.85 -42.72
N TYR A 450 -15.83 35.25 -43.98
CA TYR A 450 -16.88 35.87 -44.78
C TYR A 450 -18.11 34.95 -44.85
N GLY A 451 -19.30 35.48 -44.53
CA GLY A 451 -20.53 34.71 -44.36
C GLY A 451 -20.95 34.48 -42.91
N GLY A 452 -20.08 34.83 -41.94
CA GLY A 452 -20.38 34.74 -40.51
C GLY A 452 -20.01 33.40 -39.89
N ILE A 453 -20.23 33.27 -38.58
CA ILE A 453 -19.90 32.07 -37.80
C ILE A 453 -20.96 31.83 -36.73
N GLN A 454 -21.19 30.56 -36.41
CA GLN A 454 -22.02 30.17 -35.28
C GLN A 454 -21.21 30.20 -33.98
N LEU A 455 -21.72 30.89 -32.96
CA LEU A 455 -21.16 30.79 -31.60
C LEU A 455 -21.48 29.40 -31.03
N MET A 456 -20.49 28.74 -30.46
CA MET A 456 -20.64 27.40 -29.88
C MET A 456 -21.11 27.52 -28.44
N ASP A 457 -22.16 26.81 -28.05
CA ASP A 457 -22.59 26.75 -26.64
C ASP A 457 -21.62 25.85 -25.85
N GLY A 458 -20.98 26.38 -24.81
CA GLY A 458 -20.01 25.63 -24.01
C GLY A 458 -20.60 24.43 -23.28
N VAL A 459 -21.88 24.49 -22.84
CA VAL A 459 -22.55 23.35 -22.21
C VAL A 459 -22.66 22.21 -23.20
N GLN A 460 -23.08 22.51 -24.43
CA GLN A 460 -23.23 21.49 -25.45
C GLN A 460 -21.88 20.98 -25.95
N HIS A 461 -20.98 21.89 -26.30
CA HIS A 461 -19.70 21.56 -26.94
C HIS A 461 -18.76 20.76 -26.03
N ASP A 462 -18.54 21.22 -24.79
CA ASP A 462 -17.57 20.62 -23.88
C ASP A 462 -18.19 19.67 -22.85
N GLY A 463 -19.52 19.71 -22.69
CA GLY A 463 -20.22 18.94 -21.65
C GLY A 463 -21.05 17.78 -22.19
N LEU A 464 -21.89 18.01 -23.21
CA LEU A 464 -23.00 17.12 -23.56
C LEU A 464 -22.92 16.48 -24.96
N THR A 465 -21.93 16.85 -25.75
CA THR A 465 -21.59 16.21 -27.03
C THR A 465 -20.38 15.30 -26.85
N ASP A 466 -20.52 14.05 -27.23
CA ASP A 466 -19.37 13.15 -27.30
C ASP A 466 -18.42 13.60 -28.40
N ALA A 467 -17.17 13.86 -28.04
CA ALA A 467 -16.18 14.41 -28.95
C ALA A 467 -15.68 13.39 -30.01
N ILE A 468 -15.94 12.09 -29.81
CA ILE A 468 -15.47 11.02 -30.70
C ILE A 468 -16.61 10.64 -31.67
N GLU A 469 -17.81 10.42 -31.14
CA GLU A 469 -19.02 10.09 -31.90
C GLU A 469 -19.65 11.30 -32.58
N ASN A 470 -19.34 12.53 -32.12
CA ASN A 470 -19.96 13.78 -32.55
C ASN A 470 -21.49 13.76 -32.42
N LYS A 471 -21.99 13.15 -31.33
CA LYS A 471 -23.42 12.99 -31.03
C LYS A 471 -23.71 13.45 -29.60
N ALA A 472 -24.93 13.90 -29.36
CA ALA A 472 -25.38 14.20 -28.00
C ALA A 472 -25.37 12.93 -27.14
N MET A 473 -25.06 13.06 -25.85
CA MET A 473 -24.97 11.89 -24.96
C MET A 473 -26.27 11.11 -24.82
N GLY A 474 -27.41 11.78 -24.91
CA GLY A 474 -28.71 11.10 -24.95
C GLY A 474 -28.90 10.23 -26.19
N LEU A 475 -28.30 10.58 -27.33
CA LEU A 475 -28.34 9.73 -28.53
C LEU A 475 -27.47 8.48 -28.37
N CYS A 476 -26.33 8.60 -27.68
CA CYS A 476 -25.52 7.43 -27.31
C CYS A 476 -26.29 6.50 -26.37
N ALA A 477 -26.99 7.05 -25.37
CA ALA A 477 -27.76 6.27 -24.43
C ALA A 477 -28.94 5.48 -25.06
N GLU A 478 -29.52 5.94 -26.18
CA GLU A 478 -30.53 5.18 -26.95
C GLU A 478 -29.98 3.86 -27.49
N LYS A 479 -28.66 3.75 -27.77
CA LYS A 479 -28.04 2.47 -28.16
C LYS A 479 -28.24 1.42 -27.08
N THR A 480 -27.99 1.79 -25.83
CA THR A 480 -28.15 0.90 -24.67
C THR A 480 -29.60 0.55 -24.43
N VAL A 481 -30.52 1.51 -24.61
CA VAL A 481 -31.97 1.23 -24.55
C VAL A 481 -32.30 0.08 -25.50
N LYS A 482 -31.86 0.20 -26.76
CA LYS A 482 -32.11 -0.81 -27.80
C LYS A 482 -31.48 -2.16 -27.46
N GLU A 483 -30.23 -2.20 -27.03
CA GLU A 483 -29.49 -3.43 -26.75
C GLU A 483 -30.01 -4.18 -25.52
N TYR A 484 -30.46 -3.45 -24.50
CA TYR A 484 -31.06 -4.05 -23.30
C TYR A 484 -32.58 -4.24 -23.42
N GLU A 485 -33.16 -3.90 -24.58
CA GLU A 485 -34.59 -3.98 -24.87
C GLU A 485 -35.44 -3.23 -23.82
N PHE A 486 -34.95 -2.09 -23.34
CA PHE A 486 -35.72 -1.24 -22.44
C PHE A 486 -36.79 -0.47 -23.21
N THR A 487 -37.95 -0.30 -22.59
CA THR A 487 -39.06 0.44 -23.19
C THR A 487 -39.16 1.86 -22.62
N ARG A 488 -39.83 2.74 -23.38
CA ARG A 488 -40.15 4.10 -22.93
C ARG A 488 -40.87 4.11 -21.58
N GLU A 489 -41.81 3.20 -21.38
CA GLU A 489 -42.60 3.09 -20.15
C GLU A 489 -41.72 2.73 -18.95
N GLN A 490 -40.69 1.88 -19.14
CA GLN A 490 -39.75 1.53 -18.09
C GLN A 490 -38.86 2.71 -17.70
N LEU A 491 -38.35 3.46 -18.69
CA LEU A 491 -37.57 4.68 -18.45
C LEU A 491 -38.40 5.74 -17.71
N ASP A 492 -39.63 5.98 -18.15
CA ASP A 492 -40.55 6.93 -17.53
C ASP A 492 -40.95 6.50 -16.10
N ALA A 493 -41.23 5.21 -15.89
CA ALA A 493 -41.55 4.68 -14.56
C ALA A 493 -40.37 4.85 -13.59
N TYR A 494 -39.14 4.59 -14.06
CA TYR A 494 -37.93 4.82 -13.25
C TYR A 494 -37.76 6.30 -12.92
N ALA A 495 -37.96 7.19 -13.89
CA ALA A 495 -37.86 8.63 -13.68
C ALA A 495 -38.87 9.11 -12.62
N ILE A 496 -40.15 8.75 -12.77
CA ILE A 496 -41.21 9.08 -11.80
C ILE A 496 -40.85 8.58 -10.40
N GLU A 497 -40.28 7.37 -10.30
CA GLU A 497 -39.83 6.82 -9.04
C GLU A 497 -38.65 7.61 -8.44
N SER A 498 -37.68 8.04 -9.25
CA SER A 498 -36.57 8.90 -8.77
C SER A 498 -37.09 10.22 -8.19
N TYR A 499 -38.04 10.87 -8.87
CA TYR A 499 -38.70 12.09 -8.37
C TYR A 499 -39.47 11.85 -7.07
N ARG A 500 -40.23 10.76 -7.00
CA ARG A 500 -40.98 10.39 -5.78
C ARG A 500 -40.04 10.13 -4.59
N ARG A 501 -38.89 9.50 -4.82
CA ARG A 501 -37.88 9.27 -3.77
C ARG A 501 -37.21 10.56 -3.32
N ALA A 502 -36.89 11.45 -4.25
CA ALA A 502 -36.35 12.78 -3.95
C ALA A 502 -37.34 13.60 -3.11
N GLU A 503 -38.60 13.67 -3.54
CA GLU A 503 -39.67 14.37 -2.82
C GLU A 503 -39.85 13.82 -1.40
N ARG A 504 -39.95 12.49 -1.26
CA ARG A 504 -40.05 11.84 0.05
C ARG A 504 -38.83 12.14 0.93
N SER A 505 -37.64 12.17 0.36
CA SER A 505 -36.40 12.40 1.10
C SER A 505 -36.30 13.84 1.62
N TRP A 506 -36.73 14.81 0.81
CA TRP A 506 -36.87 16.21 1.24
C TRP A 506 -37.94 16.38 2.31
N GLN A 507 -39.15 15.85 2.09
CA GLN A 507 -40.24 15.88 3.08
C GLN A 507 -39.85 15.19 4.40
N GLY A 508 -39.10 14.10 4.31
CA GLY A 508 -38.57 13.34 5.44
C GLY A 508 -37.30 13.93 6.07
N LYS A 509 -36.81 15.09 5.60
CA LYS A 509 -35.59 15.76 6.06
C LYS A 509 -34.33 14.91 6.01
N LEU A 510 -34.28 13.91 5.11
CA LEU A 510 -33.15 13.00 5.00
C LEU A 510 -31.87 13.67 4.50
N PHE A 511 -31.99 14.85 3.87
CA PHE A 511 -30.88 15.65 3.37
C PHE A 511 -30.35 16.70 4.37
N GLU A 512 -30.96 16.85 5.55
CA GLU A 512 -30.60 17.88 6.54
C GLU A 512 -29.13 17.78 6.98
N LYS A 513 -28.59 16.57 7.07
CA LYS A 513 -27.20 16.32 7.45
C LYS A 513 -26.19 16.55 6.33
N GLU A 514 -26.61 16.59 5.07
CA GLU A 514 -25.68 16.66 3.93
C GLU A 514 -25.74 18.00 3.19
N VAL A 515 -26.86 18.72 3.24
CA VAL A 515 -27.08 19.97 2.52
C VAL A 515 -26.71 21.18 3.37
N VAL A 516 -26.00 22.13 2.76
CA VAL A 516 -25.61 23.41 3.34
C VAL A 516 -26.30 24.53 2.58
N SER A 517 -27.13 25.32 3.25
CA SER A 517 -27.87 26.40 2.60
C SER A 517 -26.93 27.44 1.98
N VAL A 518 -27.30 27.93 0.79
CA VAL A 518 -26.50 28.91 0.02
C VAL A 518 -27.21 30.25 0.02
N SER A 519 -26.52 31.29 0.48
CA SER A 519 -27.01 32.67 0.45
C SER A 519 -26.62 33.32 -0.88
N VAL A 520 -27.62 33.79 -1.63
CA VAL A 520 -27.48 34.44 -2.93
C VAL A 520 -27.71 35.95 -2.76
N PRO A 521 -26.65 36.78 -2.87
CA PRO A 521 -26.77 38.23 -2.74
C PRO A 521 -27.72 38.82 -3.79
N GLN A 522 -28.56 39.76 -3.36
CA GLN A 522 -29.48 40.49 -4.24
C GLN A 522 -29.00 41.94 -4.42
N ARG A 523 -29.28 42.53 -5.59
CA ARG A 523 -28.95 43.95 -5.85
C ARG A 523 -29.67 44.89 -4.88
N ARG A 524 -30.87 44.51 -4.43
CA ARG A 524 -31.70 45.22 -3.44
C ARG A 524 -32.45 44.19 -2.60
N GLY A 525 -32.58 44.45 -1.30
CA GLY A 525 -33.28 43.55 -0.36
C GLY A 525 -32.36 42.50 0.28
N PRO A 526 -32.92 41.65 1.17
CA PRO A 526 -32.17 40.58 1.80
C PRO A 526 -31.72 39.52 0.79
N ALA A 527 -30.67 38.78 1.12
CA ALA A 527 -30.21 37.66 0.31
C ALA A 527 -31.28 36.56 0.23
N VAL A 528 -31.39 35.93 -0.95
CA VAL A 528 -32.22 34.74 -1.12
C VAL A 528 -31.43 33.56 -0.61
N VAL A 529 -31.99 32.76 0.29
CA VAL A 529 -31.33 31.56 0.81
C VAL A 529 -31.96 30.35 0.14
N LEU A 530 -31.15 29.61 -0.62
CA LEU A 530 -31.55 28.30 -1.13
C LEU A 530 -31.15 27.23 -0.12
N SER A 531 -32.13 26.48 0.39
CA SER A 531 -31.92 25.42 1.38
C SER A 531 -32.34 24.03 0.91
N GLU A 532 -33.03 23.94 -0.23
CA GLU A 532 -33.55 22.69 -0.79
C GLU A 532 -33.22 22.58 -2.28
N ASP A 533 -33.11 21.35 -2.79
CA ASP A 533 -32.90 21.11 -4.22
C ASP A 533 -34.11 21.62 -5.01
N GLU A 534 -33.90 22.25 -6.16
CA GLU A 534 -35.02 22.85 -6.92
C GLU A 534 -35.70 21.87 -7.87
N GLU A 535 -34.93 20.93 -8.42
CA GLU A 535 -35.33 20.18 -9.60
C GLU A 535 -36.48 19.21 -9.33
N PHE A 536 -36.49 18.55 -8.16
CA PHE A 536 -37.47 17.52 -7.85
C PHE A 536 -38.91 18.06 -7.79
N ASN A 537 -39.07 19.36 -7.56
CA ASN A 537 -40.35 20.06 -7.51
C ASN A 537 -40.89 20.45 -8.90
N ARG A 538 -40.17 20.16 -9.99
CA ARG A 538 -40.53 20.57 -11.35
C ARG A 538 -41.25 19.50 -12.17
N LEU A 539 -41.38 18.28 -11.65
CA LEU A 539 -42.04 17.20 -12.37
C LEU A 539 -43.54 17.47 -12.57
N ILE A 540 -44.01 17.31 -13.81
CA ILE A 540 -45.44 17.24 -14.13
C ILE A 540 -45.74 15.81 -14.56
N VAL A 541 -46.12 14.95 -13.60
CA VAL A 541 -46.27 13.50 -13.79
C VAL A 541 -47.17 13.15 -14.99
N SER A 542 -48.29 13.86 -15.15
CA SER A 542 -49.23 13.63 -16.27
C SER A 542 -48.65 13.93 -17.64
N LYS A 543 -47.60 14.77 -17.73
CA LYS A 543 -46.94 15.09 -19.00
C LYS A 543 -45.88 14.08 -19.39
N VAL A 544 -45.31 13.33 -18.45
CA VAL A 544 -44.20 12.39 -18.69
C VAL A 544 -44.44 11.47 -19.89
N PRO A 545 -45.56 10.72 -20.00
CA PRO A 545 -45.78 9.83 -21.15
C PRO A 545 -46.09 10.57 -22.45
N THR A 546 -46.43 11.86 -22.38
CA THR A 546 -46.79 12.69 -23.56
C THR A 546 -45.58 13.38 -24.20
N LEU A 547 -44.41 13.35 -23.53
CA LEU A 547 -43.22 13.99 -24.06
C LEU A 547 -42.69 13.27 -25.30
N ASN A 548 -42.33 14.04 -26.30
CA ASN A 548 -41.61 13.54 -27.47
C ASN A 548 -40.17 13.16 -27.07
N PRO A 549 -39.58 12.14 -27.71
CA PRO A 549 -38.15 11.84 -27.60
C PRO A 549 -37.29 13.07 -27.91
N ALA A 550 -36.31 13.35 -27.05
CA ALA A 550 -35.49 14.56 -27.12
C ALA A 550 -34.32 14.42 -28.13
N PHE A 551 -33.79 13.20 -28.29
CA PHE A 551 -32.54 12.96 -29.01
C PHE A 551 -32.75 12.21 -30.33
N LEU A 552 -33.44 11.06 -30.30
CA LEU A 552 -33.71 10.24 -31.49
C LEU A 552 -35.15 10.46 -31.99
N LYS A 553 -35.31 10.90 -33.24
CA LYS A 553 -36.61 11.33 -33.81
C LYS A 553 -37.14 10.44 -34.94
N ASP A 554 -36.59 9.25 -35.11
CA ASP A 554 -36.97 8.31 -36.18
C ASP A 554 -38.22 7.47 -35.87
N GLY A 555 -38.86 7.74 -34.72
CA GLY A 555 -40.02 6.98 -34.21
C GLY A 555 -39.66 5.89 -33.19
N SER A 556 -38.38 5.58 -33.01
CA SER A 556 -37.91 4.58 -32.02
C SER A 556 -37.31 5.18 -30.74
N GLY A 557 -37.17 6.51 -30.68
CA GLY A 557 -36.59 7.19 -29.52
C GLY A 557 -37.41 7.00 -28.24
N THR A 558 -36.72 6.91 -27.11
CA THR A 558 -37.29 6.66 -25.78
C THR A 558 -36.87 7.68 -24.74
N ILE A 559 -35.71 8.32 -24.92
CA ILE A 559 -35.16 9.26 -23.95
C ILE A 559 -35.82 10.62 -24.14
N THR A 560 -36.34 11.18 -23.06
CA THR A 560 -37.06 12.46 -22.99
C THR A 560 -36.46 13.37 -21.93
N ALA A 561 -36.91 14.62 -21.91
CA ALA A 561 -36.53 15.57 -20.86
C ALA A 561 -36.92 15.12 -19.45
N ALA A 562 -37.93 14.26 -19.28
CA ALA A 562 -38.36 13.79 -17.95
C ALA A 562 -37.55 12.59 -17.45
N ASN A 563 -36.98 11.78 -18.35
CA ASN A 563 -36.24 10.56 -18.00
C ASN A 563 -34.73 10.67 -18.26
N ALA A 564 -34.27 11.86 -18.62
CA ALA A 564 -32.87 12.29 -18.63
C ALA A 564 -32.60 13.17 -17.40
N SER A 565 -31.34 13.25 -16.98
CA SER A 565 -30.93 14.31 -16.04
C SER A 565 -31.01 15.69 -16.68
N SER A 566 -31.24 16.71 -15.86
CA SER A 566 -31.27 18.11 -16.28
C SER A 566 -29.90 18.79 -16.14
N ILE A 567 -29.84 20.04 -16.60
CA ILE A 567 -28.68 20.92 -16.50
C ILE A 567 -28.81 21.73 -15.20
N ASN A 568 -27.75 21.78 -14.38
CA ASN A 568 -27.86 22.30 -13.03
C ASN A 568 -26.60 22.99 -12.52
N ASP A 569 -26.75 23.73 -11.42
CA ASP A 569 -25.66 24.32 -10.66
C ASP A 569 -25.56 23.66 -9.27
N GLY A 570 -24.35 23.41 -8.79
CA GLY A 570 -24.13 22.86 -7.46
C GLY A 570 -22.67 22.49 -7.17
N ALA A 571 -22.40 22.22 -5.90
CA ALA A 571 -21.09 21.74 -5.44
C ALA A 571 -21.23 20.70 -4.33
N ALA A 572 -20.20 19.87 -4.17
CA ALA A 572 -20.07 18.87 -3.11
C ALA A 572 -18.60 18.70 -2.72
N ALA A 573 -18.32 18.37 -1.46
CA ALA A 573 -16.97 18.17 -0.96
C ALA A 573 -16.89 17.09 0.12
N CYS A 574 -15.72 16.48 0.21
CA CYS A 574 -15.30 15.56 1.26
C CYS A 574 -13.94 15.98 1.81
N MET A 575 -13.75 15.91 3.14
CA MET A 575 -12.43 15.97 3.76
C MET A 575 -11.90 14.55 3.98
N LEU A 576 -10.76 14.24 3.36
CA LEU A 576 -10.06 12.97 3.44
C LEU A 576 -8.87 13.09 4.38
N VAL A 577 -8.68 12.07 5.23
CA VAL A 577 -7.58 12.02 6.20
C VAL A 577 -6.92 10.64 6.24
N SER A 578 -5.63 10.60 6.58
CA SER A 578 -4.91 9.34 6.82
C SER A 578 -5.36 8.66 8.12
N GLY A 579 -5.30 7.34 8.17
CA GLY A 579 -5.58 6.59 9.40
C GLY A 579 -4.66 6.95 10.57
N GLU A 580 -3.41 7.33 10.29
CA GLU A 580 -2.47 7.81 11.31
C GLU A 580 -2.98 9.11 11.95
N LEU A 581 -3.47 10.07 11.14
CA LEU A 581 -4.01 11.32 11.65
C LEU A 581 -5.25 11.12 12.52
N VAL A 582 -6.12 10.15 12.16
CA VAL A 582 -7.29 9.79 12.96
C VAL A 582 -6.88 9.40 14.38
N LEU A 583 -5.83 8.58 14.51
CA LEU A 583 -5.28 8.15 15.80
C LEU A 583 -4.58 9.29 16.55
N GLU A 584 -3.78 10.09 15.86
CA GLU A 584 -3.00 11.18 16.46
C GLU A 584 -3.86 12.35 16.96
N ARG A 585 -4.92 12.69 16.24
CA ARG A 585 -5.76 13.87 16.51
C ARG A 585 -7.06 13.53 17.23
N HIS A 586 -7.34 12.25 17.47
CA HIS A 586 -8.59 11.77 18.08
C HIS A 586 -9.84 12.34 17.39
N VAL A 587 -9.82 12.37 16.06
CA VAL A 587 -10.98 12.77 15.25
C VAL A 587 -11.84 11.54 14.95
N GLU A 588 -13.16 11.72 14.90
CA GLU A 588 -14.12 10.64 14.63
C GLU A 588 -14.46 10.60 13.14
N PRO A 589 -13.91 9.65 12.34
CA PRO A 589 -14.20 9.55 10.93
C PRO A 589 -15.63 9.08 10.69
N MET A 590 -16.25 9.56 9.60
CA MET A 590 -17.62 9.16 9.22
C MET A 590 -17.66 7.89 8.37
N ALA A 591 -16.57 7.54 7.70
CA ALA A 591 -16.45 6.35 6.85
C ALA A 591 -14.99 6.06 6.50
N LYS A 592 -14.72 4.83 6.06
CA LYS A 592 -13.46 4.39 5.46
C LYS A 592 -13.64 4.17 3.96
N ILE A 593 -12.68 4.60 3.14
CA ILE A 593 -12.61 4.23 1.72
C ILE A 593 -11.92 2.87 1.63
N ILE A 594 -12.67 1.84 1.22
CA ILE A 594 -12.17 0.45 1.10
C ILE A 594 -11.47 0.25 -0.23
N GLY A 595 -12.00 0.85 -1.30
CA GLY A 595 -11.40 0.73 -2.62
C GLY A 595 -12.07 1.62 -3.65
N TYR A 596 -11.44 1.72 -4.81
CA TYR A 596 -11.99 2.39 -5.99
C TYR A 596 -11.53 1.69 -7.27
N ALA A 597 -12.25 1.88 -8.35
CA ALA A 597 -11.88 1.40 -9.67
C ALA A 597 -12.36 2.34 -10.77
N GLU A 598 -11.69 2.26 -11.91
CA GLU A 598 -12.05 2.97 -13.14
C GLU A 598 -12.15 1.93 -14.26
N ALA A 599 -13.07 2.13 -15.20
CA ALA A 599 -13.21 1.29 -16.39
C ALA A 599 -13.51 2.16 -17.61
N GLY A 600 -13.11 1.67 -18.79
CA GLY A 600 -13.40 2.28 -20.09
C GLY A 600 -13.96 1.26 -21.06
N VAL A 601 -14.87 1.72 -21.91
CA VAL A 601 -15.49 1.00 -23.03
C VAL A 601 -15.55 1.93 -24.24
N GLU A 602 -16.21 1.50 -25.33
CA GLU A 602 -16.47 2.38 -26.46
C GLU A 602 -17.24 3.64 -26.02
N PRO A 603 -16.95 4.84 -26.57
CA PRO A 603 -17.57 6.09 -26.15
C PRO A 603 -19.10 6.08 -26.13
N VAL A 604 -19.70 5.44 -27.14
CA VAL A 604 -21.16 5.28 -27.26
C VAL A 604 -21.77 4.42 -26.13
N ASP A 605 -20.96 3.57 -25.49
CA ASP A 605 -21.38 2.59 -24.47
C ASP A 605 -21.11 3.07 -23.03
N PHE A 606 -20.88 4.36 -22.83
CA PHE A 606 -20.60 4.95 -21.51
C PHE A 606 -21.63 4.58 -20.42
N THR A 607 -22.88 4.32 -20.79
CA THR A 607 -23.98 3.93 -19.87
C THR A 607 -23.74 2.62 -19.14
N VAL A 608 -22.98 1.68 -19.73
CA VAL A 608 -22.65 0.37 -19.13
C VAL A 608 -21.27 0.34 -18.48
N ALA A 609 -20.43 1.36 -18.71
CA ALA A 609 -19.11 1.49 -18.08
C ALA A 609 -19.14 1.37 -16.53
N PRO A 610 -20.14 1.91 -15.79
CA PRO A 610 -20.23 1.74 -14.34
C PRO A 610 -20.30 0.27 -13.90
N VAL A 611 -20.92 -0.59 -14.71
CA VAL A 611 -21.03 -2.01 -14.42
C VAL A 611 -19.65 -2.66 -14.40
N LEU A 612 -18.80 -2.33 -15.37
CA LEU A 612 -17.43 -2.83 -15.42
C LEU A 612 -16.57 -2.26 -14.29
N ALA A 613 -16.69 -0.96 -13.99
CA ALA A 613 -15.96 -0.34 -12.89
C ALA A 613 -16.31 -1.01 -11.55
N VAL A 614 -17.59 -1.27 -11.30
CA VAL A 614 -18.03 -1.95 -10.07
C VAL A 614 -17.59 -3.42 -10.04
N LYS A 615 -17.71 -4.18 -11.14
CA LYS A 615 -17.21 -5.57 -11.18
C LYS A 615 -15.71 -5.63 -10.83
N GLN A 616 -14.91 -4.71 -11.36
CA GLN A 616 -13.49 -4.60 -11.03
C GLN A 616 -13.25 -4.19 -9.57
N LEU A 617 -14.00 -3.21 -9.07
CA LEU A 617 -13.92 -2.73 -7.68
C LEU A 617 -14.18 -3.87 -6.68
N LEU A 618 -15.31 -4.55 -6.83
CA LEU A 618 -15.74 -5.65 -5.96
C LEU A 618 -14.73 -6.80 -6.00
N SER A 619 -14.25 -7.16 -7.19
CA SER A 619 -13.20 -8.18 -7.35
C SER A 619 -11.89 -7.78 -6.66
N LYS A 620 -11.46 -6.52 -6.76
CA LYS A 620 -10.24 -6.02 -6.08
C LYS A 620 -10.39 -5.96 -4.57
N ALA A 621 -11.58 -5.59 -4.09
CA ALA A 621 -11.90 -5.52 -2.66
C ALA A 621 -12.16 -6.90 -2.04
N GLY A 622 -12.40 -7.93 -2.84
CA GLY A 622 -12.82 -9.25 -2.35
C GLY A 622 -14.20 -9.22 -1.69
N VAL A 623 -15.10 -8.36 -2.19
CA VAL A 623 -16.45 -8.14 -1.64
C VAL A 623 -17.48 -8.58 -2.68
N ASP A 624 -18.45 -9.38 -2.26
CA ASP A 624 -19.56 -9.79 -3.12
C ASP A 624 -20.62 -8.68 -3.23
N ALA A 625 -21.36 -8.64 -4.34
CA ALA A 625 -22.38 -7.61 -4.57
C ALA A 625 -23.51 -7.67 -3.51
N GLU A 626 -23.81 -8.87 -3.01
CA GLU A 626 -24.81 -9.11 -1.97
C GLU A 626 -24.45 -8.50 -0.61
N ALA A 627 -23.16 -8.20 -0.37
CA ALA A 627 -22.69 -7.55 0.85
C ALA A 627 -22.91 -6.02 0.84
N ILE A 628 -23.25 -5.44 -0.32
CA ILE A 628 -23.46 -4.00 -0.47
C ILE A 628 -24.88 -3.63 -0.05
N ALA A 629 -24.99 -2.82 1.01
CA ALA A 629 -26.26 -2.40 1.55
C ALA A 629 -26.97 -1.38 0.64
N LEU A 630 -26.22 -0.40 0.14
CA LEU A 630 -26.75 0.68 -0.71
C LEU A 630 -25.85 0.99 -1.91
N TRP A 631 -26.50 1.35 -3.00
CA TRP A 631 -25.87 1.71 -4.27
C TRP A 631 -26.29 3.11 -4.68
N GLU A 632 -25.32 3.97 -4.96
CA GLU A 632 -25.54 5.27 -5.60
C GLU A 632 -24.99 5.23 -7.02
N ILE A 633 -25.88 5.08 -8.00
CA ILE A 633 -25.53 5.05 -9.42
C ILE A 633 -26.02 6.35 -10.04
N ASN A 634 -25.08 7.17 -10.51
CA ASN A 634 -25.44 8.47 -11.06
C ASN A 634 -26.41 8.32 -12.24
N GLU A 635 -27.59 8.91 -12.12
CA GLU A 635 -28.68 8.83 -13.09
C GLU A 635 -28.46 9.83 -14.23
N ALA A 636 -27.39 9.69 -15.03
CA ALA A 636 -27.20 10.52 -16.22
C ALA A 636 -28.45 10.46 -17.12
N PHE A 637 -28.99 9.25 -17.28
CA PHE A 637 -30.30 8.95 -17.82
C PHE A 637 -30.93 7.80 -17.01
N ALA A 638 -32.25 7.66 -17.03
CA ALA A 638 -32.94 6.53 -16.40
C ALA A 638 -32.38 5.17 -16.87
N VAL A 639 -32.02 5.05 -18.16
CA VAL A 639 -31.42 3.84 -18.71
C VAL A 639 -30.09 3.46 -18.05
N THR A 640 -29.28 4.42 -17.59
CA THR A 640 -28.00 4.16 -16.93
C THR A 640 -28.22 3.34 -15.65
N ALA A 641 -29.18 3.74 -14.82
CA ALA A 641 -29.50 3.02 -13.60
C ALA A 641 -30.24 1.71 -13.87
N LEU A 642 -31.17 1.68 -14.83
CA LEU A 642 -31.86 0.45 -15.22
C LEU A 642 -30.92 -0.63 -15.76
N ALA A 643 -29.96 -0.25 -16.62
CA ALA A 643 -28.93 -1.15 -17.12
C ALA A 643 -28.09 -1.72 -15.96
N PHE A 644 -27.66 -0.85 -15.03
CA PHE A 644 -26.90 -1.27 -13.85
C PHE A 644 -27.69 -2.26 -12.97
N ILE A 645 -28.96 -1.95 -12.66
CA ILE A 645 -29.85 -2.81 -11.88
C ILE A 645 -30.01 -4.18 -12.56
N LYS A 646 -30.20 -4.20 -13.89
CA LYS A 646 -30.37 -5.43 -14.67
C LYS A 646 -29.10 -6.29 -14.67
N GLU A 647 -27.93 -5.68 -14.83
CA GLU A 647 -26.63 -6.37 -14.85
C GLU A 647 -26.27 -7.04 -13.52
N PHE A 648 -26.50 -6.36 -12.40
CA PHE A 648 -26.24 -6.90 -11.07
C PHE A 648 -27.44 -7.63 -10.44
N ARG A 649 -28.59 -7.67 -11.14
CA ARG A 649 -29.85 -8.25 -10.66
C ARG A 649 -30.27 -7.69 -9.28
N LEU A 650 -30.09 -6.39 -9.11
CA LEU A 650 -30.31 -5.72 -7.83
C LEU A 650 -31.80 -5.51 -7.54
N ASN A 651 -32.14 -5.47 -6.25
CA ASN A 651 -33.40 -4.92 -5.82
C ASN A 651 -33.36 -3.39 -5.97
N SER A 652 -34.30 -2.81 -6.71
CA SER A 652 -34.36 -1.35 -6.90
C SER A 652 -34.51 -0.57 -5.59
N ALA A 653 -34.94 -1.21 -4.51
CA ALA A 653 -35.07 -0.60 -3.18
C ALA A 653 -33.72 -0.29 -2.50
N CYS A 654 -32.59 -0.82 -2.97
CA CYS A 654 -31.25 -0.50 -2.45
C CYS A 654 -30.43 0.41 -3.37
N VAL A 655 -30.97 0.83 -4.52
CA VAL A 655 -30.28 1.68 -5.50
C VAL A 655 -30.91 3.06 -5.50
N ASN A 656 -30.14 4.14 -5.34
CA ASN A 656 -30.60 5.54 -5.35
C ASN A 656 -31.83 5.76 -4.46
N VAL A 657 -31.71 5.37 -3.20
CA VAL A 657 -32.85 5.29 -2.26
C VAL A 657 -33.43 6.65 -1.91
N ARG A 658 -32.65 7.72 -2.08
CA ARG A 658 -33.08 9.11 -1.88
C ARG A 658 -33.41 9.87 -3.18
N GLY A 659 -33.53 9.15 -4.29
CA GLY A 659 -33.59 9.72 -5.63
C GLY A 659 -32.19 10.09 -6.14
N GLY A 660 -32.07 10.35 -7.44
CA GLY A 660 -30.79 10.64 -8.08
C GLY A 660 -30.89 11.77 -9.09
N ALA A 661 -29.91 11.83 -10.00
CA ALA A 661 -29.70 12.97 -10.89
C ALA A 661 -30.83 13.23 -11.91
N VAL A 662 -31.71 12.25 -12.19
CA VAL A 662 -32.92 12.50 -13.01
C VAL A 662 -33.89 13.43 -12.29
N ALA A 663 -33.94 13.36 -10.95
CA ALA A 663 -34.86 14.15 -10.13
C ALA A 663 -34.19 15.31 -9.40
N LEU A 664 -32.98 15.13 -8.91
CA LEU A 664 -32.23 16.12 -8.13
C LEU A 664 -31.44 17.09 -9.02
N GLY A 665 -31.18 16.70 -10.27
CA GLY A 665 -30.33 17.43 -11.21
C GLY A 665 -28.88 16.95 -11.27
N HIS A 666 -28.16 17.37 -12.31
CA HIS A 666 -26.82 16.88 -12.64
C HIS A 666 -25.80 18.01 -12.94
N PRO A 667 -25.30 18.73 -11.91
CA PRO A 667 -24.13 19.58 -12.07
C PRO A 667 -22.91 18.68 -12.33
N LEU A 668 -22.46 18.62 -13.59
CA LEU A 668 -21.53 17.60 -14.11
C LEU A 668 -20.33 17.36 -13.19
N GLY A 669 -19.51 18.38 -12.96
CA GLY A 669 -18.30 18.30 -12.15
C GLY A 669 -18.54 18.02 -10.67
N ALA A 670 -19.75 18.26 -10.14
CA ALA A 670 -20.08 18.07 -8.71
C ALA A 670 -20.72 16.71 -8.40
N SER A 671 -21.33 16.06 -9.40
CA SER A 671 -22.20 14.91 -9.15
C SER A 671 -21.45 13.68 -8.64
N GLY A 672 -20.19 13.46 -9.04
CA GLY A 672 -19.35 12.38 -8.52
C GLY A 672 -19.12 12.47 -7.00
N ALA A 673 -18.79 13.65 -6.48
CA ALA A 673 -18.69 13.85 -5.03
C ALA A 673 -20.07 13.83 -4.36
N ARG A 674 -21.12 14.37 -5.00
CA ARG A 674 -22.48 14.36 -4.45
C ARG A 674 -23.00 12.95 -4.20
N ILE A 675 -22.74 12.01 -5.13
CA ILE A 675 -23.19 10.62 -4.98
C ILE A 675 -22.49 9.91 -3.81
N VAL A 676 -21.22 10.27 -3.54
CA VAL A 676 -20.51 9.81 -2.34
C VAL A 676 -21.09 10.44 -1.08
N VAL A 677 -21.30 11.77 -1.07
CA VAL A 677 -21.90 12.48 0.07
C VAL A 677 -23.22 11.83 0.49
N THR A 678 -24.15 11.64 -0.45
CA THR A 678 -25.47 11.08 -0.12
C THR A 678 -25.39 9.61 0.30
N LEU A 679 -24.51 8.82 -0.29
CA LEU A 679 -24.26 7.44 0.15
C LEU A 679 -23.84 7.41 1.62
N LEU A 680 -22.86 8.23 1.99
CA LEU A 680 -22.29 8.31 3.34
C LEU A 680 -23.31 8.74 4.41
N HIS A 681 -24.31 9.53 4.04
CA HIS A 681 -25.39 9.96 4.93
C HIS A 681 -26.60 9.03 4.90
N SER A 682 -26.62 8.04 3.99
CA SER A 682 -27.70 7.05 3.85
C SER A 682 -27.37 5.71 4.51
N LEU A 683 -26.09 5.35 4.57
CA LEU A 683 -25.63 4.12 5.22
C LEU A 683 -25.74 4.20 6.76
N ASN A 684 -26.04 3.07 7.37
CA ASN A 684 -25.90 2.85 8.82
C ASN A 684 -24.46 2.41 9.15
N SER A 685 -24.02 2.61 10.40
CA SER A 685 -22.69 2.17 10.87
C SER A 685 -22.49 0.67 10.60
N GLY A 686 -21.33 0.33 10.05
CA GLY A 686 -20.95 -1.02 9.62
C GLY A 686 -21.43 -1.43 8.21
N GLU A 687 -22.27 -0.63 7.55
CA GLU A 687 -22.74 -0.96 6.20
C GLU A 687 -21.74 -0.58 5.11
N LEU A 688 -21.62 -1.45 4.11
CA LEU A 688 -20.88 -1.19 2.87
C LEU A 688 -21.79 -0.53 1.84
N GLY A 689 -21.26 0.47 1.15
CA GLY A 689 -21.94 1.13 0.05
C GLY A 689 -21.04 1.35 -1.15
N VAL A 690 -21.63 1.30 -2.34
CA VAL A 690 -20.93 1.58 -3.60
C VAL A 690 -21.54 2.78 -4.29
N ALA A 691 -20.69 3.73 -4.68
CA ALA A 691 -21.07 4.82 -5.56
C ALA A 691 -20.37 4.68 -6.91
N ALA A 692 -21.11 4.79 -8.02
CA ALA A 692 -20.56 4.68 -9.36
C ALA A 692 -21.17 5.71 -10.32
N ILE A 693 -20.34 6.21 -11.24
CA ILE A 693 -20.70 7.27 -12.18
C ILE A 693 -20.04 7.01 -13.53
N CYS A 694 -20.83 7.12 -14.61
CA CYS A 694 -20.31 7.12 -15.98
C CYS A 694 -19.88 8.53 -16.39
N ASN A 695 -19.11 8.63 -17.48
CA ASN A 695 -18.77 9.91 -18.08
C ASN A 695 -18.66 9.81 -19.61
N GLY A 696 -18.90 10.92 -20.31
CA GLY A 696 -18.71 11.02 -21.76
C GLY A 696 -17.29 10.60 -22.17
N GLY A 697 -17.14 10.04 -23.38
CA GLY A 697 -15.92 9.37 -23.81
C GLY A 697 -15.82 7.89 -23.43
N GLY A 698 -16.82 7.32 -22.74
CA GLY A 698 -16.92 5.86 -22.53
C GLY A 698 -16.30 5.34 -21.23
N GLU A 699 -16.04 6.17 -20.23
CA GLU A 699 -15.45 5.73 -18.96
C GLU A 699 -16.42 5.78 -17.77
N ALA A 700 -16.02 5.17 -16.66
CA ALA A 700 -16.69 5.28 -15.37
C ALA A 700 -15.70 5.22 -14.20
N SER A 701 -16.13 5.74 -13.06
CA SER A 701 -15.44 5.64 -11.77
C SER A 701 -16.38 5.07 -10.72
N ALA A 702 -15.86 4.19 -9.87
CA ALA A 702 -16.60 3.59 -8.76
C ALA A 702 -15.77 3.62 -7.46
N ILE A 703 -16.43 3.81 -6.32
CA ILE A 703 -15.83 3.80 -4.99
C ILE A 703 -16.65 2.94 -4.03
N LEU A 704 -15.97 2.16 -3.19
CA LEU A 704 -16.52 1.35 -2.12
C LEU A 704 -16.14 1.99 -0.79
N VAL A 705 -17.14 2.24 0.05
CA VAL A 705 -16.97 2.82 1.38
C VAL A 705 -17.62 1.94 2.44
N GLU A 706 -17.04 1.95 3.63
CA GLU A 706 -17.63 1.38 4.84
C GLU A 706 -18.01 2.52 5.78
N LYS A 707 -19.27 2.56 6.22
CA LYS A 707 -19.73 3.53 7.19
C LYS A 707 -19.22 3.17 8.58
N LEU A 708 -18.69 4.14 9.31
CA LEU A 708 -18.17 3.96 10.67
C LEU A 708 -19.21 4.39 11.72
#